data_AF-A0A1J4KFF5-F1
#
_entry.id   AF-A0A1J4KFF5-F1
#
_cell.length_a   1.000
_cell.length_b   1.000
_cell.length_c   1.000
_cell.angle_alpha   90.00
_cell.angle_beta   90.00
_cell.angle_gamma   90.00
#
_symmetry.space_group_name_H-M   'P 1'
#
loop_
_entity.id
_entity.type
_entity.pdbx_description
1 polymer ?
#
loop_
_entity_poly.entity_id
_entity_poly.type
_entity_poly.pdbx_seq_one_letter_code
_entity_poly.pdbx_strand_id
1 'polypeptide(L)'
;MTSYVQKDGIKYTCYQKSMTACATEVLVSSNVIAISREVSLIHNNEKLTFIVTEIGFIEPVKGVDELIISNSIQKIKAYGLQCSSIKSLKFESDSTIEMLCDYSLYNCRNLHHLTLPKSLQVIGSYAFYDSSVKTINFENNSLFNKIKSYAFYDCRNLECITFPNTFKSIDSYAFYNSSIKTIKFEKSSTFESIHRYAFYQCNNLHHITFPSSLKIIGDYAFYNSSINTLEFEDNSSLQQIHQYTFYDCRNLERISISSEILHVFHNQPEKIKRKIVVRNAAHQSPINANMLTIPPHTDPNIDQQINMAMQNLQDSIKQMNQNLNPGFDQTMNDLYQPIGDSMQGLSQFLSKQGAYISVNVHGSPSMENTVTSSNTSQPESHNNQHGIYQQIENKKESNQKNVKVGDFICDLNTFIVKDTIGEGSYGRVLKIEHKISKQLYACKVTKNKLESEKEQQQYYNEIEILMGAVYPSILNLVGINMCDFDGNSFPVIITEYFENGSLDITLKQERKGLSPKLWNTTKRYINIIGIALGMRFLHSKGIVHRDLKSDNVLLDENYYPRICDFGLSRISSNSYNMSLMSTNVGTPMFMAPEIINGQKYDFKVDVYSFSFMVYELLSLSEPIIEGESMFIVWKKILDGQRPRLEHLPFTETQKQFLNQLWNSDPSLRPTFDEIVKFLLHSSNSDQLLNESFFCEEYDNDEVEEYLNLFI
;
A
#
# COMPACT_ATOMS: atom_id res chain seq x y z
N MET A 1 -36.91 21.33 38.85
CA MET A 1 -38.18 21.14 39.58
C MET A 1 -38.80 19.84 39.11
N THR A 2 -38.87 18.84 39.99
CA THR A 2 -39.47 17.53 39.71
C THR A 2 -40.97 17.59 39.96
N SER A 3 -41.77 17.30 38.94
CA SER A 3 -43.20 17.04 39.11
C SER A 3 -43.45 15.53 39.08
N TYR A 4 -44.29 15.05 40.01
CA TYR A 4 -44.70 13.64 40.10
C TYR A 4 -46.10 13.51 39.51
N VAL A 5 -46.31 12.55 38.61
CA VAL A 5 -47.65 12.14 38.18
C VAL A 5 -47.92 10.76 38.73
N GLN A 6 -49.07 10.61 39.39
CA GLN A 6 -49.51 9.37 40.00
C GLN A 6 -50.68 8.79 39.20
N LYS A 7 -50.52 7.57 38.70
CA LYS A 7 -51.61 6.71 38.26
C LYS A 7 -51.22 5.26 38.57
N ASP A 8 -52.14 4.52 39.18
CA ASP A 8 -52.02 3.11 39.58
C ASP A 8 -50.91 2.79 40.61
N GLY A 9 -50.67 3.70 41.56
CA GLY A 9 -49.90 3.40 42.77
C GLY A 9 -48.37 3.40 42.66
N ILE A 10 -47.80 3.72 41.49
CA ILE A 10 -46.34 3.77 41.28
C ILE A 10 -45.91 5.20 40.90
N LYS A 11 -44.86 5.72 41.56
CA LYS A 11 -44.27 7.05 41.31
C LYS A 11 -43.16 6.97 40.27
N TYR A 12 -43.17 7.88 39.29
CA TYR A 12 -42.11 8.02 38.27
C TYR A 12 -41.46 9.40 38.29
N THR A 13 -40.18 9.45 37.91
CA THR A 13 -39.37 10.68 37.76
C THR A 13 -38.85 10.76 36.32
N CYS A 14 -39.14 11.83 35.59
CA CYS A 14 -38.71 12.02 34.20
C CYS A 14 -37.75 13.20 34.05
N TYR A 15 -36.71 13.03 33.24
CA TYR A 15 -35.81 14.09 32.76
C TYR A 15 -36.10 14.34 31.26
N GLN A 16 -36.45 15.57 30.89
CA GLN A 16 -37.03 15.91 29.58
C GLN A 16 -36.02 16.61 28.64
N LYS A 17 -36.02 16.25 27.35
CA LYS A 17 -36.06 17.19 26.21
C LYS A 17 -36.43 16.55 24.85
N SER A 18 -37.71 16.70 24.47
CA SER A 18 -38.42 16.84 23.16
C SER A 18 -37.96 16.06 21.89
N MET A 19 -38.80 15.51 20.99
CA MET A 19 -40.14 15.89 20.49
C MET A 19 -40.97 14.68 19.97
N THR A 20 -42.28 14.91 19.86
CA THR A 20 -43.46 14.13 19.43
C THR A 20 -43.56 13.69 17.96
N ALA A 21 -44.18 12.52 17.70
CA ALA A 21 -45.21 12.30 16.65
C ALA A 21 -45.94 10.94 16.79
N CYS A 22 -47.27 10.94 16.66
CA CYS A 22 -48.20 9.80 16.72
C CYS A 22 -48.10 8.83 15.52
N ALA A 23 -48.38 7.53 15.71
CA ALA A 23 -49.12 6.71 14.75
C ALA A 23 -49.70 5.42 15.37
N THR A 24 -50.81 4.99 14.76
CA THR A 24 -51.77 3.92 15.09
C THR A 24 -51.41 2.55 14.47
N GLU A 25 -51.81 1.49 15.19
CA GLU A 25 -51.92 0.03 14.92
C GLU A 25 -51.60 -0.59 13.53
N VAL A 26 -50.85 -1.72 13.52
CA VAL A 26 -51.07 -2.93 12.66
C VAL A 26 -50.59 -4.24 13.35
N LEU A 27 -51.35 -5.33 13.16
CA LEU A 27 -51.21 -6.70 13.70
C LEU A 27 -50.36 -7.70 12.86
N VAL A 28 -49.49 -8.46 13.56
CA VAL A 28 -49.30 -9.96 13.66
C VAL A 28 -48.95 -10.86 12.44
N SER A 29 -47.82 -11.59 12.53
CA SER A 29 -47.75 -13.08 12.69
C SER A 29 -46.33 -13.56 13.06
N SER A 30 -46.20 -14.78 13.60
CA SER A 30 -45.06 -15.36 14.35
C SER A 30 -43.64 -15.04 13.84
N ASN A 31 -42.78 -14.56 14.75
CA ASN A 31 -41.31 -14.42 14.65
C ASN A 31 -40.72 -13.40 13.65
N VAL A 32 -41.51 -12.48 13.09
CA VAL A 32 -41.05 -11.50 12.09
C VAL A 32 -41.19 -10.07 12.64
N ILE A 33 -40.12 -9.27 12.58
CA ILE A 33 -40.14 -7.82 12.88
C ILE A 33 -40.00 -7.03 11.57
N ALA A 34 -41.00 -6.22 11.25
CA ALA A 34 -40.93 -5.18 10.22
C ALA A 34 -40.68 -3.82 10.89
N ILE A 35 -39.66 -3.08 10.44
CA ILE A 35 -39.23 -1.82 11.06
C ILE A 35 -39.86 -0.63 10.33
N SER A 36 -40.82 0.08 10.95
CA SER A 36 -41.39 1.33 10.39
C SER A 36 -41.65 2.47 11.41
N ARG A 37 -41.04 2.42 12.61
CA ARG A 37 -41.21 3.28 13.83
C ARG A 37 -42.12 2.67 14.91
N GLU A 38 -41.78 3.01 16.18
CA GLU A 38 -42.20 2.43 17.48
C GLU A 38 -43.26 1.31 17.47
N VAL A 39 -42.84 0.10 17.84
CA VAL A 39 -43.73 -1.04 18.08
C VAL A 39 -43.52 -1.55 19.51
N SER A 40 -44.57 -1.52 20.32
CA SER A 40 -44.63 -2.22 21.61
C SER A 40 -45.25 -3.61 21.39
N LEU A 41 -44.59 -4.67 21.84
CA LEU A 41 -45.14 -6.03 21.87
C LEU A 41 -45.22 -6.50 23.33
N ILE A 42 -46.35 -7.12 23.68
CA ILE A 42 -46.56 -7.73 24.99
C ILE A 42 -46.30 -9.24 24.86
N HIS A 43 -45.39 -9.77 25.67
CA HIS A 43 -45.15 -11.20 25.83
C HIS A 43 -45.13 -11.56 27.31
N ASN A 44 -45.94 -12.54 27.74
CA ASN A 44 -46.01 -13.03 29.12
C ASN A 44 -46.18 -11.94 30.20
N ASN A 45 -47.07 -10.97 29.98
CA ASN A 45 -47.35 -9.85 30.91
C ASN A 45 -46.17 -8.91 31.19
N GLU A 46 -45.04 -9.03 30.49
CA GLU A 46 -43.96 -8.05 30.51
C GLU A 46 -44.02 -7.16 29.27
N LYS A 47 -44.01 -5.84 29.49
CA LYS A 47 -43.98 -4.83 28.44
C LYS A 47 -42.53 -4.59 28.03
N LEU A 48 -42.13 -5.09 26.86
CA LEU A 48 -40.80 -4.82 26.29
C LEU A 48 -40.90 -3.66 25.30
N THR A 49 -40.02 -2.67 25.47
CA THR A 49 -39.98 -1.42 24.69
C THR A 49 -38.70 -1.41 23.86
N PHE A 50 -38.78 -1.15 22.55
CA PHE A 50 -37.61 -1.02 21.66
C PHE A 50 -37.48 0.42 21.15
N ILE A 51 -36.23 0.86 21.02
CA ILE A 51 -35.90 2.20 20.52
C ILE A 51 -35.22 2.06 19.15
N VAL A 52 -35.82 2.66 18.12
CA VAL A 52 -35.11 3.08 16.91
C VAL A 52 -34.65 4.51 17.17
N THR A 53 -33.35 4.76 17.27
CA THR A 53 -32.81 6.13 17.16
C THR A 53 -32.25 6.34 15.76
N GLU A 54 -32.17 7.59 15.33
CA GLU A 54 -31.56 8.04 14.06
C GLU A 54 -30.05 7.69 13.93
N ILE A 55 -29.50 6.84 14.81
CA ILE A 55 -28.10 6.40 14.85
C ILE A 55 -28.01 4.92 15.27
N GLY A 56 -28.27 4.00 14.34
CA GLY A 56 -27.33 2.91 14.06
C GLY A 56 -27.19 1.71 15.01
N PHE A 57 -28.19 1.35 15.82
CA PHE A 57 -28.15 0.04 16.50
C PHE A 57 -29.52 -0.62 16.55
N ILE A 58 -29.62 -1.82 15.96
CA ILE A 58 -30.79 -2.71 16.11
C ILE A 58 -30.32 -3.87 16.98
N GLU A 59 -30.59 -3.78 18.29
CA GLU A 59 -30.41 -4.94 19.17
C GLU A 59 -31.63 -5.87 18.98
N PRO A 60 -31.45 -7.10 18.48
CA PRO A 60 -32.56 -7.97 18.19
C PRO A 60 -33.06 -8.60 19.49
N VAL A 61 -34.39 -8.70 19.58
CA VAL A 61 -35.04 -9.39 20.68
C VAL A 61 -34.56 -10.84 20.70
N LYS A 62 -34.21 -11.33 21.89
CA LYS A 62 -33.91 -12.74 22.13
C LYS A 62 -35.08 -13.59 21.60
N GLY A 63 -34.83 -14.39 20.56
CA GLY A 63 -35.84 -15.27 19.94
C GLY A 63 -36.30 -14.88 18.52
N VAL A 64 -35.79 -13.80 17.92
CA VAL A 64 -36.10 -13.42 16.54
C VAL A 64 -35.09 -14.04 15.57
N ASP A 65 -35.57 -14.99 14.76
CA ASP A 65 -34.75 -15.70 13.76
C ASP A 65 -34.75 -15.00 12.39
N GLU A 66 -35.76 -14.19 12.05
CA GLU A 66 -35.87 -13.52 10.74
C GLU A 66 -36.17 -12.01 10.91
N LEU A 67 -35.40 -11.18 10.21
CA LEU A 67 -35.58 -9.74 10.15
C LEU A 67 -36.00 -9.31 8.74
N ILE A 68 -37.07 -8.51 8.62
CA ILE A 68 -37.53 -7.93 7.36
C ILE A 68 -37.39 -6.41 7.43
N ILE A 69 -36.61 -5.84 6.51
CA ILE A 69 -36.41 -4.40 6.37
C ILE A 69 -37.55 -3.81 5.55
N SER A 70 -38.29 -2.86 6.13
CA SER A 70 -39.42 -2.22 5.43
C SER A 70 -38.96 -1.40 4.23
N ASN A 71 -39.77 -1.34 3.18
CA ASN A 71 -39.53 -0.50 2.01
C ASN A 71 -39.54 1.01 2.32
N SER A 72 -40.03 1.39 3.50
CA SER A 72 -39.93 2.75 4.03
C SER A 72 -38.51 3.14 4.44
N ILE A 73 -37.61 2.18 4.64
CA ILE A 73 -36.21 2.42 5.03
C ILE A 73 -35.39 2.75 3.79
N GLN A 74 -34.85 3.96 3.75
CA GLN A 74 -34.06 4.43 2.60
C GLN A 74 -32.56 4.13 2.74
N LYS A 75 -32.06 3.91 3.96
CA LYS A 75 -30.62 3.71 4.21
C LYS A 75 -30.35 2.90 5.47
N ILE A 76 -29.42 1.96 5.36
CA ILE A 76 -28.80 1.26 6.49
C ILE A 76 -27.44 1.90 6.74
N LYS A 77 -27.26 2.55 7.90
CA LYS A 77 -25.96 3.14 8.28
C LYS A 77 -24.96 2.06 8.71
N ALA A 78 -23.70 2.45 8.82
CA ALA A 78 -22.66 1.59 9.38
C ALA A 78 -23.08 1.05 10.75
N TYR A 79 -22.77 -0.22 11.02
CA TYR A 79 -23.17 -0.97 12.23
C TYR A 79 -24.69 -1.09 12.46
N GLY A 80 -25.52 -0.60 11.53
CA GLY A 80 -26.97 -0.49 11.73
C GLY A 80 -27.72 -1.81 11.85
N LEU A 81 -27.14 -2.93 11.39
CA LEU A 81 -27.68 -4.28 11.48
C LEU A 81 -26.69 -5.24 12.16
N GLN A 82 -25.82 -4.73 13.04
CA GLN A 82 -24.93 -5.56 13.84
C GLN A 82 -25.76 -6.44 14.78
N CYS A 83 -26.08 -7.64 14.32
CA CYS A 83 -27.02 -8.51 14.97
C CYS A 83 -26.44 -9.92 15.07
N SER A 84 -26.17 -10.36 16.30
CA SER A 84 -25.64 -11.69 16.54
C SER A 84 -26.71 -12.78 16.60
N SER A 85 -28.02 -12.48 16.69
CA SER A 85 -29.06 -13.50 16.91
C SER A 85 -29.90 -13.88 15.69
N ILE A 86 -30.08 -13.00 14.70
CA ILE A 86 -30.91 -13.30 13.52
C ILE A 86 -30.24 -14.35 12.64
N LYS A 87 -31.07 -15.21 12.04
CA LYS A 87 -30.67 -16.24 11.08
C LYS A 87 -30.99 -15.89 9.64
N SER A 88 -31.97 -15.02 9.41
CA SER A 88 -32.33 -14.54 8.08
C SER A 88 -32.58 -13.04 8.04
N LEU A 89 -32.14 -12.41 6.95
CA LEU A 89 -32.42 -11.00 6.62
C LEU A 89 -33.05 -10.91 5.22
N LYS A 90 -34.19 -10.22 5.14
CA LYS A 90 -34.93 -9.92 3.91
C LYS A 90 -35.32 -8.44 3.86
N PHE A 91 -35.76 -8.01 2.68
CA PHE A 91 -36.26 -6.67 2.42
C PHE A 91 -37.67 -6.79 1.85
N GLU A 92 -38.56 -5.86 2.20
CA GLU A 92 -39.88 -5.78 1.58
C GLU A 92 -39.77 -5.47 0.09
N SER A 93 -40.79 -5.90 -0.67
CA SER A 93 -40.95 -5.53 -2.07
C SER A 93 -40.88 -4.02 -2.25
N ASP A 94 -40.15 -3.58 -3.27
CA ASP A 94 -39.91 -2.17 -3.61
C ASP A 94 -39.05 -1.40 -2.60
N SER A 95 -38.22 -2.11 -1.82
CA SER A 95 -37.09 -1.50 -1.11
C SER A 95 -36.29 -0.58 -2.02
N THR A 96 -35.91 0.59 -1.50
CA THR A 96 -35.11 1.61 -2.21
C THR A 96 -33.65 1.63 -1.77
N ILE A 97 -33.22 0.66 -0.94
CA ILE A 97 -31.86 0.62 -0.41
C ILE A 97 -30.86 0.32 -1.52
N GLU A 98 -29.97 1.28 -1.77
CA GLU A 98 -28.94 1.19 -2.80
C GLU A 98 -27.61 0.64 -2.27
N MET A 99 -27.39 0.70 -0.95
CA MET A 99 -26.12 0.29 -0.35
C MET A 99 -26.31 -0.30 1.05
N LEU A 100 -25.60 -1.40 1.30
CA LEU A 100 -25.27 -1.85 2.64
C LEU A 100 -24.00 -1.10 3.06
N CYS A 101 -24.11 -0.13 3.98
CA CYS A 101 -22.94 0.66 4.39
C CYS A 101 -21.87 -0.20 5.06
N ASP A 102 -20.68 0.39 5.18
CA ASP A 102 -19.53 -0.26 5.80
C ASP A 102 -19.89 -0.79 7.20
N TYR A 103 -19.43 -2.00 7.56
CA TYR A 103 -19.75 -2.66 8.84
C TYR A 103 -21.24 -2.91 9.13
N SER A 104 -22.15 -2.72 8.18
CA SER A 104 -23.61 -2.79 8.44
C SER A 104 -24.07 -4.12 9.05
N LEU A 105 -23.49 -5.25 8.64
CA LEU A 105 -23.77 -6.61 9.11
C LEU A 105 -22.52 -7.26 9.74
N TYR A 106 -21.64 -6.45 10.34
CA TYR A 106 -20.41 -6.92 10.98
C TYR A 106 -20.70 -7.98 12.04
N ASN A 107 -19.93 -9.08 12.04
CA ASN A 107 -19.94 -10.11 13.07
C ASN A 107 -21.31 -10.78 13.30
N CYS A 108 -22.12 -10.89 12.24
CA CYS A 108 -23.41 -11.55 12.27
C CYS A 108 -23.22 -13.08 12.20
N ARG A 109 -22.79 -13.70 13.31
CA ARG A 109 -22.40 -15.12 13.36
C ARG A 109 -23.56 -16.13 13.33
N ASN A 110 -24.81 -15.68 13.40
CA ASN A 110 -25.98 -16.55 13.22
C ASN A 110 -26.71 -16.31 11.90
N LEU A 111 -26.38 -15.25 11.14
CA LEU A 111 -27.04 -14.96 9.87
C LEU A 111 -26.63 -16.02 8.84
N HIS A 112 -27.58 -16.81 8.34
CA HIS A 112 -27.32 -17.87 7.35
C HIS A 112 -27.91 -17.54 5.98
N HIS A 113 -29.09 -16.92 5.95
CA HIS A 113 -29.85 -16.65 4.72
C HIS A 113 -30.05 -15.16 4.49
N LEU A 114 -29.56 -14.65 3.37
CA LEU A 114 -29.66 -13.26 2.98
C LEU A 114 -30.23 -13.13 1.58
N THR A 115 -31.31 -12.36 1.43
CA THR A 115 -31.84 -11.96 0.12
C THR A 115 -31.72 -10.45 -0.02
N LEU A 116 -30.96 -9.99 -1.01
CA LEU A 116 -30.68 -8.58 -1.27
C LEU A 116 -31.69 -8.00 -2.27
N PRO A 117 -32.22 -6.78 -2.03
CA PRO A 117 -33.28 -6.21 -2.83
C PRO A 117 -32.77 -5.80 -4.21
N LYS A 118 -33.66 -5.76 -5.22
CA LYS A 118 -33.30 -5.39 -6.60
C LYS A 118 -32.60 -4.03 -6.72
N SER A 119 -32.88 -3.10 -5.80
CA SER A 119 -32.30 -1.75 -5.75
C SER A 119 -30.84 -1.71 -5.30
N LEU A 120 -30.34 -2.76 -4.64
CA LEU A 120 -29.03 -2.74 -4.01
C LEU A 120 -27.92 -2.78 -5.06
N GLN A 121 -27.05 -1.78 -5.02
CA GLN A 121 -25.93 -1.62 -5.95
C GLN A 121 -24.61 -2.06 -5.32
N VAL A 122 -24.40 -1.77 -4.02
CA VAL A 122 -23.08 -1.88 -3.38
C VAL A 122 -23.15 -2.54 -2.00
N ILE A 123 -22.23 -3.45 -1.75
CA ILE A 123 -21.88 -3.92 -0.40
C ILE A 123 -20.64 -3.15 0.06
N GLY A 124 -20.79 -2.44 1.18
CA GLY A 124 -19.76 -1.61 1.80
C GLY A 124 -18.57 -2.40 2.35
N SER A 125 -17.51 -1.68 2.69
CA SER A 125 -16.30 -2.29 3.24
C SER A 125 -16.60 -2.92 4.60
N TYR A 126 -16.04 -4.10 4.88
CA TYR A 126 -16.31 -4.83 6.14
C TYR A 126 -17.79 -5.16 6.42
N ALA A 127 -18.70 -4.98 5.46
CA ALA A 127 -20.13 -5.09 5.70
C ALA A 127 -20.54 -6.43 6.31
N PHE A 128 -19.89 -7.53 5.96
CA PHE A 128 -20.11 -8.89 6.47
C PHE A 128 -18.87 -9.47 7.14
N TYR A 129 -17.91 -8.66 7.60
CA TYR A 129 -16.71 -9.17 8.26
C TYR A 129 -17.07 -10.15 9.38
N ASP A 130 -16.46 -11.34 9.38
CA ASP A 130 -16.71 -12.44 10.33
C ASP A 130 -18.20 -12.80 10.49
N SER A 131 -18.96 -12.71 9.40
CA SER A 131 -20.36 -13.15 9.37
C SER A 131 -20.49 -14.60 8.91
N SER A 132 -21.52 -15.28 9.40
CA SER A 132 -21.77 -16.69 9.08
C SER A 132 -22.76 -16.89 7.92
N VAL A 133 -22.91 -15.87 7.07
CA VAL A 133 -23.80 -15.93 5.91
C VAL A 133 -23.40 -17.10 5.03
N LYS A 134 -24.37 -17.98 4.74
CA LYS A 134 -24.12 -19.22 4.01
C LYS A 134 -24.33 -19.03 2.51
N THR A 135 -25.38 -18.30 2.16
CA THR A 135 -25.79 -18.02 0.79
C THR A 135 -26.26 -16.59 0.66
N ILE A 136 -25.90 -15.95 -0.44
CA ILE A 136 -26.35 -14.60 -0.78
C ILE A 136 -27.18 -14.69 -2.05
N ASN A 137 -28.46 -14.37 -1.93
CA ASN A 137 -29.40 -14.35 -3.03
C ASN A 137 -29.70 -12.90 -3.43
N PHE A 138 -29.83 -12.65 -4.72
CA PHE A 138 -30.27 -11.37 -5.26
C PHE A 138 -31.68 -11.52 -5.81
N GLU A 139 -32.52 -10.51 -5.63
CA GLU A 139 -33.80 -10.46 -6.34
C GLU A 139 -33.60 -10.38 -7.87
N ASN A 140 -34.60 -10.83 -8.62
CA ASN A 140 -34.59 -10.76 -10.08
C ASN A 140 -34.38 -9.32 -10.57
N ASN A 141 -33.56 -9.15 -11.61
CA ASN A 141 -33.17 -7.85 -12.17
C ASN A 141 -32.43 -6.95 -11.16
N SER A 142 -31.61 -7.56 -10.30
CA SER A 142 -30.75 -6.84 -9.36
C SER A 142 -29.82 -5.84 -10.05
N LEU A 143 -29.66 -4.66 -9.46
CA LEU A 143 -28.71 -3.61 -9.87
C LEU A 143 -27.31 -3.77 -9.25
N PHE A 144 -27.07 -4.89 -8.57
CA PHE A 144 -25.86 -5.13 -7.81
C PHE A 144 -24.62 -5.10 -8.69
N ASN A 145 -23.70 -4.20 -8.37
CA ASN A 145 -22.53 -3.93 -9.20
C ASN A 145 -21.19 -4.03 -8.48
N LYS A 146 -21.12 -3.90 -7.15
CA LYS A 146 -19.82 -3.82 -6.48
C LYS A 146 -19.77 -4.41 -5.07
N ILE A 147 -18.68 -5.15 -4.82
CA ILE A 147 -18.23 -5.55 -3.48
C ILE A 147 -17.00 -4.72 -3.12
N LYS A 148 -17.07 -3.95 -2.04
CA LYS A 148 -15.93 -3.17 -1.52
C LYS A 148 -14.96 -4.03 -0.69
N SER A 149 -13.80 -3.45 -0.37
CA SER A 149 -12.71 -4.14 0.31
C SER A 149 -13.16 -4.76 1.64
N TYR A 150 -12.66 -5.96 1.94
CA TYR A 150 -12.95 -6.70 3.18
C TYR A 150 -14.43 -7.05 3.42
N ALA A 151 -15.33 -6.84 2.45
CA ALA A 151 -16.76 -7.00 2.65
C ALA A 151 -17.15 -8.37 3.25
N PHE A 152 -16.51 -9.46 2.83
CA PHE A 152 -16.72 -10.83 3.31
C PHE A 152 -15.45 -11.45 3.91
N TYR A 153 -14.60 -10.62 4.52
CA TYR A 153 -13.41 -11.10 5.22
C TYR A 153 -13.81 -12.06 6.35
N ASP A 154 -13.14 -13.21 6.46
CA ASP A 154 -13.43 -14.26 7.43
C ASP A 154 -14.88 -14.79 7.38
N CYS A 155 -15.58 -14.65 6.25
CA CYS A 155 -16.88 -15.32 6.05
C CYS A 155 -16.69 -16.84 5.81
N ARG A 156 -16.39 -17.56 6.89
CA ARG A 156 -16.03 -18.99 6.88
C ARG A 156 -17.20 -19.95 6.65
N ASN A 157 -18.42 -19.44 6.51
CA ASN A 157 -19.60 -20.26 6.20
C ASN A 157 -20.20 -19.94 4.82
N LEU A 158 -19.71 -18.91 4.12
CA LEU A 158 -20.22 -18.55 2.79
C LEU A 158 -19.84 -19.64 1.81
N GLU A 159 -20.81 -20.38 1.27
CA GLU A 159 -20.56 -21.52 0.39
C GLU A 159 -20.68 -21.15 -1.08
N CYS A 160 -21.67 -20.33 -1.43
CA CYS A 160 -21.91 -19.98 -2.83
C CYS A 160 -22.42 -18.56 -3.02
N ILE A 161 -22.09 -18.01 -4.19
CA ILE A 161 -22.65 -16.76 -4.69
C ILE A 161 -22.91 -16.88 -6.19
N THR A 162 -24.05 -16.36 -6.62
CA THR A 162 -24.36 -16.17 -8.05
C THR A 162 -24.52 -14.68 -8.29
N PHE A 163 -23.57 -14.09 -9.01
CA PHE A 163 -23.54 -12.67 -9.31
C PHE A 163 -24.48 -12.33 -10.47
N PRO A 164 -25.32 -11.28 -10.34
CA PRO A 164 -26.15 -10.81 -11.43
C PRO A 164 -25.31 -10.24 -12.57
N ASN A 165 -25.89 -10.15 -13.77
CA ASN A 165 -25.14 -9.70 -14.96
C ASN A 165 -24.59 -8.26 -14.85
N THR A 166 -25.14 -7.44 -13.96
CA THR A 166 -24.68 -6.06 -13.67
C THR A 166 -23.44 -6.01 -12.79
N PHE A 167 -22.98 -7.14 -12.23
CA PHE A 167 -21.86 -7.17 -11.30
C PHE A 167 -20.54 -6.78 -11.98
N LYS A 168 -19.81 -5.80 -11.42
CA LYS A 168 -18.63 -5.16 -12.03
C LYS A 168 -17.31 -5.56 -11.40
N SER A 169 -17.16 -5.49 -10.07
CA SER A 169 -15.84 -5.64 -9.47
C SER A 169 -15.84 -6.21 -8.05
N ILE A 170 -14.75 -6.91 -7.74
CA ILE A 170 -14.39 -7.37 -6.40
C ILE A 170 -13.15 -6.60 -5.95
N ASP A 171 -13.31 -5.76 -4.93
CA ASP A 171 -12.21 -4.99 -4.35
C ASP A 171 -11.30 -5.86 -3.45
N SER A 172 -10.19 -5.27 -2.99
CA SER A 172 -9.11 -5.99 -2.30
C SER A 172 -9.58 -6.68 -1.03
N TYR A 173 -9.09 -7.89 -0.77
CA TYR A 173 -9.43 -8.69 0.43
C TYR A 173 -10.93 -9.03 0.60
N ALA A 174 -11.77 -8.79 -0.41
CA ALA A 174 -13.22 -8.91 -0.28
C ALA A 174 -13.70 -10.28 0.23
N PHE A 175 -13.05 -11.38 -0.16
CA PHE A 175 -13.37 -12.75 0.28
C PHE A 175 -12.17 -13.42 0.99
N TYR A 176 -11.29 -12.64 1.62
CA TYR A 176 -10.15 -13.19 2.35
C TYR A 176 -10.61 -14.21 3.40
N ASN A 177 -9.98 -15.38 3.40
CA ASN A 177 -10.29 -16.52 4.27
C ASN A 177 -11.78 -16.90 4.30
N SER A 178 -12.49 -16.67 3.19
CA SER A 178 -13.85 -17.14 3.01
C SER A 178 -13.87 -18.62 2.64
N SER A 179 -14.91 -19.33 3.06
CA SER A 179 -15.12 -20.74 2.67
C SER A 179 -15.89 -20.91 1.37
N ILE A 180 -15.86 -19.91 0.50
CA ILE A 180 -16.60 -19.91 -0.76
C ILE A 180 -16.18 -21.11 -1.62
N LYS A 181 -17.16 -21.93 -1.99
CA LYS A 181 -17.00 -23.15 -2.79
C LYS A 181 -17.26 -22.90 -4.25
N THR A 182 -18.26 -22.07 -4.54
CA THR A 182 -18.74 -21.86 -5.91
C THR A 182 -19.09 -20.41 -6.16
N ILE A 183 -18.50 -19.86 -7.21
CA ILE A 183 -18.81 -18.52 -7.73
C ILE A 183 -19.39 -18.72 -9.13
N LYS A 184 -20.58 -18.15 -9.37
CA LYS A 184 -21.25 -18.16 -10.66
C LYS A 184 -21.56 -16.73 -11.09
N PHE A 185 -21.59 -16.51 -12.40
CA PHE A 185 -22.04 -15.27 -13.00
C PHE A 185 -23.24 -15.57 -13.90
N GLU A 186 -24.22 -14.69 -13.91
CA GLU A 186 -25.32 -14.76 -14.88
C GLU A 186 -24.82 -14.56 -16.31
N LYS A 187 -25.62 -15.01 -17.29
CA LYS A 187 -25.32 -14.83 -18.70
C LYS A 187 -25.17 -13.34 -19.03
N SER A 188 -24.27 -13.03 -19.96
CA SER A 188 -23.95 -11.65 -20.36
C SER A 188 -23.45 -10.79 -19.19
N SER A 189 -22.68 -11.41 -18.29
CA SER A 189 -22.01 -10.73 -17.18
C SER A 189 -21.15 -9.57 -17.65
N THR A 190 -21.13 -8.51 -16.85
CA THR A 190 -20.34 -7.30 -17.09
C THR A 190 -19.16 -7.17 -16.11
N PHE A 191 -18.73 -8.28 -15.51
CA PHE A 191 -17.68 -8.36 -14.51
C PHE A 191 -16.30 -8.01 -15.08
N GLU A 192 -15.62 -7.02 -14.52
CA GLU A 192 -14.42 -6.39 -15.11
C GLU A 192 -13.14 -6.61 -14.30
N SER A 193 -13.19 -6.68 -12.97
CA SER A 193 -11.95 -6.74 -12.17
C SER A 193 -12.03 -7.53 -10.86
N ILE A 194 -10.90 -8.18 -10.56
CA ILE A 194 -10.57 -8.78 -9.26
C ILE A 194 -9.34 -8.06 -8.74
N HIS A 195 -9.42 -7.44 -7.56
CA HIS A 195 -8.29 -6.72 -6.97
C HIS A 195 -7.43 -7.62 -6.06
N ARG A 196 -6.35 -7.03 -5.50
CA ARG A 196 -5.34 -7.76 -4.75
C ARG A 196 -5.93 -8.53 -3.57
N TYR A 197 -5.43 -9.75 -3.33
CA TYR A 197 -5.84 -10.60 -2.20
C TYR A 197 -7.35 -10.95 -2.14
N ALA A 198 -8.13 -10.71 -3.20
CA ALA A 198 -9.58 -10.84 -3.17
C ALA A 198 -10.09 -12.21 -2.68
N PHE A 199 -9.43 -13.30 -3.04
CA PHE A 199 -9.74 -14.70 -2.66
C PHE A 199 -8.57 -15.38 -1.93
N TYR A 200 -7.75 -14.60 -1.20
CA TYR A 200 -6.65 -15.14 -0.40
C TYR A 200 -7.19 -16.15 0.63
N GLN A 201 -6.53 -17.31 0.77
CA GLN A 201 -6.93 -18.39 1.69
C GLN A 201 -8.37 -18.89 1.49
N CYS A 202 -8.94 -18.78 0.28
CA CYS A 202 -10.19 -19.44 -0.06
C CYS A 202 -9.97 -20.96 -0.24
N ASN A 203 -9.92 -21.68 0.89
CA ASN A 203 -9.52 -23.09 0.95
C ASN A 203 -10.56 -24.09 0.42
N ASN A 204 -11.75 -23.62 0.07
CA ASN A 204 -12.82 -24.48 -0.49
C ASN A 204 -13.17 -24.13 -1.94
N LEU A 205 -12.55 -23.10 -2.51
CA LEU A 205 -12.80 -22.67 -3.88
C LEU A 205 -12.01 -23.55 -4.84
N HIS A 206 -12.64 -24.57 -5.42
CA HIS A 206 -11.97 -25.55 -6.29
C HIS A 206 -12.02 -25.21 -7.79
N HIS A 207 -13.07 -24.54 -8.22
CA HIS A 207 -13.28 -24.19 -9.63
C HIS A 207 -13.93 -22.82 -9.78
N ILE A 208 -13.51 -22.08 -10.80
CA ILE A 208 -14.16 -20.84 -11.21
C ILE A 208 -14.12 -20.70 -12.74
N THR A 209 -15.26 -20.30 -13.30
CA THR A 209 -15.39 -19.86 -14.69
C THR A 209 -15.52 -18.35 -14.71
N PHE A 210 -14.58 -17.68 -15.36
CA PHE A 210 -14.62 -16.23 -15.55
C PHE A 210 -15.36 -15.85 -16.82
N PRO A 211 -16.28 -14.87 -16.75
CA PRO A 211 -16.98 -14.38 -17.93
C PRO A 211 -16.01 -13.64 -18.86
N SER A 212 -16.37 -13.59 -20.15
CA SER A 212 -15.54 -12.95 -21.18
C SER A 212 -15.26 -11.46 -20.95
N SER A 213 -16.01 -10.79 -20.06
CA SER A 213 -15.84 -9.38 -19.71
C SER A 213 -14.68 -9.08 -18.76
N LEU A 214 -14.10 -10.09 -18.10
CA LEU A 214 -13.05 -9.88 -17.08
C LEU A 214 -11.79 -9.30 -17.71
N LYS A 215 -11.30 -8.17 -17.19
CA LYS A 215 -10.14 -7.44 -17.73
C LYS A 215 -8.87 -7.64 -16.89
N ILE A 216 -9.00 -7.66 -15.56
CA ILE A 216 -7.84 -7.60 -14.66
C ILE A 216 -7.99 -8.56 -13.48
N ILE A 217 -6.91 -9.28 -13.16
CA ILE A 217 -6.74 -10.04 -11.91
C ILE A 217 -5.51 -9.51 -11.17
N GLY A 218 -5.73 -8.97 -9.96
CA GLY A 218 -4.72 -8.30 -9.13
C GLY A 218 -3.78 -9.22 -8.36
N ASP A 219 -2.74 -8.63 -7.77
CA ASP A 219 -1.67 -9.36 -7.09
C ASP A 219 -2.20 -10.25 -5.96
N TYR A 220 -1.66 -11.47 -5.85
CA TYR A 220 -2.04 -12.42 -4.80
C TYR A 220 -3.55 -12.75 -4.73
N ALA A 221 -4.33 -12.47 -5.77
CA ALA A 221 -5.79 -12.58 -5.72
C ALA A 221 -6.27 -13.98 -5.28
N PHE A 222 -5.55 -15.05 -5.62
CA PHE A 222 -5.88 -16.43 -5.26
C PHE A 222 -4.82 -17.07 -4.36
N TYR A 223 -3.95 -16.30 -3.68
CA TYR A 223 -2.85 -16.86 -2.90
C TYR A 223 -3.36 -17.86 -1.85
N ASN A 224 -2.69 -19.01 -1.77
CA ASN A 224 -3.03 -20.11 -0.86
C ASN A 224 -4.53 -20.50 -0.91
N SER A 225 -5.17 -20.35 -2.07
CA SER A 225 -6.50 -20.90 -2.31
C SER A 225 -6.40 -22.35 -2.77
N SER A 226 -7.47 -23.12 -2.60
CA SER A 226 -7.54 -24.52 -3.04
C SER A 226 -8.06 -24.68 -4.47
N ILE A 227 -7.82 -23.68 -5.32
CA ILE A 227 -8.27 -23.70 -6.71
C ILE A 227 -7.57 -24.82 -7.48
N ASN A 228 -8.36 -25.75 -8.02
CA ASN A 228 -7.89 -26.84 -8.87
C ASN A 228 -7.93 -26.45 -10.34
N THR A 229 -9.02 -25.78 -10.74
CA THR A 229 -9.28 -25.48 -12.16
C THR A 229 -9.81 -24.06 -12.36
N LEU A 230 -9.25 -23.37 -13.36
CA LEU A 230 -9.67 -22.04 -13.78
C LEU A 230 -10.07 -22.12 -15.24
N GLU A 231 -11.20 -21.52 -15.60
CA GLU A 231 -11.69 -21.49 -16.98
C GLU A 231 -12.09 -20.06 -17.35
N PHE A 232 -11.60 -19.59 -18.49
CA PHE A 232 -12.03 -18.33 -19.10
C PHE A 232 -12.96 -18.65 -20.26
N GLU A 233 -14.08 -17.92 -20.37
CA GLU A 233 -14.98 -18.00 -21.52
C GLU A 233 -14.27 -17.55 -22.81
N ASP A 234 -14.76 -18.03 -23.96
CA ASP A 234 -14.28 -17.63 -25.28
C ASP A 234 -14.45 -16.11 -25.49
N ASN A 235 -13.58 -15.52 -26.31
CA ASN A 235 -13.51 -14.07 -26.54
C ASN A 235 -13.26 -13.26 -25.25
N SER A 236 -12.45 -13.82 -24.34
CA SER A 236 -12.08 -13.16 -23.10
C SER A 236 -11.39 -11.81 -23.35
N SER A 237 -11.82 -10.79 -22.62
CA SER A 237 -11.28 -9.43 -22.63
C SER A 237 -10.14 -9.24 -21.63
N LEU A 238 -9.55 -10.33 -21.15
CA LEU A 238 -8.51 -10.28 -20.13
C LEU A 238 -7.26 -9.58 -20.68
N GLN A 239 -6.83 -8.54 -19.98
CA GLN A 239 -5.69 -7.71 -20.35
C GLN A 239 -4.50 -7.94 -19.42
N GLN A 240 -4.76 -8.17 -18.13
CA GLN A 240 -3.71 -8.22 -17.12
C GLN A 240 -3.97 -9.28 -16.05
N ILE A 241 -2.93 -10.08 -15.78
CA ILE A 241 -2.82 -10.89 -14.57
C ILE A 241 -1.54 -10.46 -13.86
N HIS A 242 -1.70 -10.00 -12.64
CA HIS A 242 -0.62 -9.45 -11.82
C HIS A 242 0.28 -10.54 -11.21
N GLN A 243 1.33 -10.11 -10.51
CA GLN A 243 2.33 -11.02 -9.95
C GLN A 243 1.75 -11.84 -8.80
N TYR A 244 2.24 -13.08 -8.65
CA TYR A 244 1.88 -13.97 -7.55
C TYR A 244 0.38 -14.28 -7.41
N THR A 245 -0.42 -13.99 -8.44
CA THR A 245 -1.88 -14.20 -8.46
C THR A 245 -2.27 -15.60 -7.95
N PHE A 246 -1.55 -16.64 -8.39
CA PHE A 246 -1.78 -18.05 -8.02
C PHE A 246 -0.68 -18.63 -7.11
N TYR A 247 0.02 -17.78 -6.36
CA TYR A 247 1.10 -18.26 -5.50
C TYR A 247 0.55 -19.14 -4.37
N ASP A 248 1.27 -20.21 -4.05
CA ASP A 248 0.86 -21.27 -3.13
C ASP A 248 -0.51 -21.93 -3.43
N CYS A 249 -1.04 -21.83 -4.66
CA CYS A 249 -2.16 -22.65 -5.13
C CYS A 249 -1.66 -24.09 -5.40
N ARG A 250 -1.44 -24.87 -4.35
CA ARG A 250 -0.79 -26.19 -4.45
C ARG A 250 -1.59 -27.20 -5.27
N ASN A 251 -2.91 -27.06 -5.27
CA ASN A 251 -3.85 -27.95 -5.94
C ASN A 251 -4.14 -27.54 -7.39
N LEU A 252 -3.53 -26.45 -7.89
CA LEU A 252 -3.82 -25.97 -9.24
C LEU A 252 -3.35 -26.98 -10.31
N GLU A 253 -4.32 -27.56 -11.00
CA GLU A 253 -4.15 -28.60 -12.00
C GLU A 253 -4.24 -28.04 -13.42
N ARG A 254 -5.18 -27.11 -13.67
CA ARG A 254 -5.44 -26.61 -15.02
C ARG A 254 -5.95 -25.18 -15.04
N ILE A 255 -5.38 -24.36 -15.92
CA ILE A 255 -5.92 -23.06 -16.34
C ILE A 255 -6.30 -23.18 -17.80
N SER A 256 -7.58 -23.04 -18.12
CA SER A 256 -8.07 -23.25 -19.47
C SER A 256 -8.47 -21.93 -20.10
N ILE A 257 -7.80 -21.57 -21.19
CA ILE A 257 -7.92 -20.27 -21.86
C ILE A 257 -8.18 -20.44 -23.35
N SER A 258 -8.66 -19.39 -24.01
CA SER A 258 -8.64 -19.28 -25.47
C SER A 258 -7.32 -18.64 -25.93
N SER A 259 -6.98 -18.77 -27.22
CA SER A 259 -5.70 -18.32 -27.78
C SER A 259 -5.44 -16.82 -27.61
N GLU A 260 -6.48 -16.00 -27.57
CA GLU A 260 -6.39 -14.54 -27.61
C GLU A 260 -5.70 -13.97 -26.36
N ILE A 261 -5.86 -14.64 -25.22
CA ILE A 261 -5.33 -14.18 -23.92
C ILE A 261 -4.05 -14.90 -23.49
N LEU A 262 -3.48 -15.76 -24.34
CA LEU A 262 -2.26 -16.51 -24.03
C LEU A 262 -1.10 -15.60 -23.62
N HIS A 263 -0.95 -14.47 -24.31
CA HIS A 263 0.09 -13.47 -24.06
C HIS A 263 0.04 -12.88 -22.64
N VAL A 264 -1.15 -12.79 -22.03
CA VAL A 264 -1.35 -12.24 -20.67
C VAL A 264 -0.65 -13.09 -19.61
N PHE A 265 -0.43 -14.38 -19.87
CA PHE A 265 0.22 -15.31 -18.95
C PHE A 265 1.75 -15.41 -19.12
N HIS A 266 2.34 -14.66 -20.06
CA HIS A 266 3.77 -14.76 -20.37
C HIS A 266 4.69 -14.47 -19.17
N ASN A 267 4.26 -13.56 -18.29
CA ASN A 267 5.02 -13.15 -17.10
C ASN A 267 4.73 -14.01 -15.85
N GLN A 268 3.91 -15.07 -15.97
CA GLN A 268 3.63 -15.98 -14.86
C GLN A 268 4.78 -16.98 -14.64
N PRO A 269 5.00 -17.48 -13.40
CA PRO A 269 6.03 -18.49 -13.15
C PRO A 269 5.83 -19.75 -14.00
N GLU A 270 6.93 -20.43 -14.36
CA GLU A 270 6.90 -21.65 -15.19
C GLU A 270 5.99 -22.75 -14.63
N LYS A 271 5.90 -22.87 -13.30
CA LYS A 271 4.98 -23.80 -12.63
C LYS A 271 3.51 -23.53 -13.00
N ILE A 272 3.13 -22.26 -13.19
CA ILE A 272 1.79 -21.85 -13.60
C ILE A 272 1.60 -22.04 -15.11
N LYS A 273 2.59 -21.63 -15.92
CA LYS A 273 2.52 -21.79 -17.39
C LYS A 273 2.29 -23.24 -17.81
N ARG A 274 2.92 -24.20 -17.11
CA ARG A 274 2.72 -25.66 -17.34
C ARG A 274 1.30 -26.14 -17.06
N LYS A 275 0.48 -25.37 -16.36
CA LYS A 275 -0.92 -25.69 -16.05
C LYS A 275 -1.87 -25.10 -17.10
N ILE A 276 -1.38 -24.27 -18.02
CA ILE A 276 -2.21 -23.61 -19.03
C ILE A 276 -2.53 -24.58 -20.17
N VAL A 277 -3.81 -24.68 -20.51
CA VAL A 277 -4.37 -25.44 -21.62
C VAL A 277 -5.14 -24.47 -22.52
N VAL A 278 -4.72 -24.35 -23.78
CA VAL A 278 -5.36 -23.47 -24.77
C VAL A 278 -6.43 -24.26 -25.53
N ARG A 279 -7.69 -23.82 -25.43
CA ARG A 279 -8.85 -24.41 -26.11
C ARG A 279 -9.04 -23.79 -27.49
N ASN A 280 -9.50 -24.59 -28.45
CA ASN A 280 -9.91 -24.17 -29.79
C ASN A 280 -8.91 -23.25 -30.52
N ALA A 281 -7.68 -23.73 -30.74
CA ALA A 281 -6.68 -23.05 -31.57
C ALA A 281 -7.12 -22.98 -33.06
N ALA A 282 -8.08 -22.12 -33.37
CA ALA A 282 -8.54 -21.86 -34.73
C ALA A 282 -8.00 -20.51 -35.20
N HIS A 283 -7.32 -20.55 -36.36
CA HIS A 283 -6.79 -19.44 -37.16
C HIS A 283 -7.08 -18.01 -36.66
N GLN A 284 -6.16 -17.44 -35.87
CA GLN A 284 -5.78 -16.03 -36.00
C GLN A 284 -4.44 -15.78 -35.28
N SER A 285 -3.42 -15.49 -36.08
CA SER A 285 -2.06 -15.17 -35.65
C SER A 285 -2.00 -13.94 -34.74
N PRO A 286 -1.15 -13.96 -33.70
CA PRO A 286 -0.37 -12.75 -33.42
C PRO A 286 1.05 -13.08 -32.92
N ILE A 287 1.95 -13.41 -33.84
CA ILE A 287 3.37 -13.09 -33.67
C ILE A 287 3.81 -12.42 -34.98
N ASN A 288 3.75 -11.09 -35.02
CA ASN A 288 4.10 -10.32 -36.22
C ASN A 288 5.63 -10.26 -36.34
N ALA A 289 6.20 -10.97 -37.32
CA ALA A 289 7.63 -11.19 -37.51
C ALA A 289 8.45 -9.96 -37.98
N ASN A 290 7.86 -8.76 -37.94
CA ASN A 290 8.43 -7.54 -38.52
C ASN A 290 9.06 -6.57 -37.48
N MET A 291 9.44 -7.01 -36.28
CA MET A 291 9.95 -6.11 -35.22
C MET A 291 11.38 -6.41 -34.71
N LEU A 292 12.31 -6.64 -35.63
CA LEU A 292 13.74 -6.60 -35.32
C LEU A 292 14.42 -5.75 -36.40
N THR A 293 14.82 -4.53 -36.04
CA THR A 293 15.72 -3.71 -36.86
C THR A 293 17.01 -3.52 -36.10
N ILE A 294 18.10 -4.09 -36.62
CA ILE A 294 19.45 -3.89 -36.12
C ILE A 294 20.09 -2.82 -37.02
N PRO A 295 20.72 -1.75 -36.48
CA PRO A 295 21.45 -0.79 -37.30
C PRO A 295 22.56 -1.52 -38.07
N PRO A 296 22.82 -1.17 -39.35
CA PRO A 296 23.86 -1.81 -40.13
C PRO A 296 25.22 -1.67 -39.45
N HIS A 297 25.94 -2.79 -39.30
CA HIS A 297 27.29 -2.80 -38.77
C HIS A 297 28.28 -2.48 -39.91
N THR A 298 29.47 -1.98 -39.59
CA THR A 298 30.49 -1.64 -40.60
C THR A 298 31.19 -2.86 -41.22
N ASP A 299 30.85 -4.09 -40.79
CA ASP A 299 31.41 -5.35 -41.31
C ASP A 299 30.34 -6.18 -42.06
N PRO A 300 30.44 -6.30 -43.41
CA PRO A 300 29.47 -7.01 -44.24
C PRO A 300 29.29 -8.49 -43.90
N ASN A 301 30.33 -9.16 -43.36
CA ASN A 301 30.24 -10.58 -43.01
C ASN A 301 29.41 -10.80 -41.73
N ILE A 302 29.47 -9.86 -40.80
CA ILE A 302 28.68 -9.90 -39.56
C ILE A 302 27.21 -9.64 -39.89
N ASP A 303 26.92 -8.64 -40.73
CA ASP A 303 25.55 -8.34 -41.18
C ASP A 303 24.91 -9.53 -41.91
N GLN A 304 25.67 -10.26 -42.73
CA GLN A 304 25.17 -11.45 -43.41
C GLN A 304 24.79 -12.58 -42.44
N GLN A 305 25.58 -12.78 -41.38
CA GLN A 305 25.33 -13.79 -40.35
C GLN A 305 24.14 -13.42 -39.44
N ILE A 306 24.00 -12.12 -39.12
CA ILE A 306 22.84 -11.58 -38.39
C ILE A 306 21.56 -11.80 -39.19
N ASN A 307 21.58 -11.49 -40.49
CA ASN A 307 20.43 -11.68 -41.38
C ASN A 307 20.02 -13.17 -41.49
N MET A 308 20.99 -14.08 -41.59
CA MET A 308 20.70 -15.53 -41.58
C MET A 308 20.07 -16.00 -40.26
N ALA A 309 20.57 -15.52 -39.13
CA ALA A 309 20.07 -15.94 -37.83
C ALA A 309 18.69 -15.32 -37.50
N MET A 310 18.42 -14.12 -38.00
CA MET A 310 17.08 -13.53 -38.01
C MET A 310 16.11 -14.32 -38.89
N GLN A 311 16.55 -14.76 -40.07
CA GLN A 311 15.73 -15.61 -40.96
C GLN A 311 15.36 -16.93 -40.27
N ASN A 312 16.29 -17.56 -39.55
CA ASN A 312 16.02 -18.79 -38.77
C ASN A 312 15.01 -18.56 -37.64
N LEU A 313 15.06 -17.41 -36.96
CA LEU A 313 14.06 -17.04 -35.94
C LEU A 313 12.68 -16.82 -36.58
N GLN A 314 12.63 -16.13 -37.72
CA GLN A 314 11.40 -15.94 -38.49
C GLN A 314 10.82 -17.27 -38.98
N ASP A 315 11.66 -18.20 -39.43
CA ASP A 315 11.25 -19.54 -39.84
C ASP A 315 10.79 -20.40 -38.65
N SER A 316 11.39 -20.25 -37.47
CA SER A 316 10.95 -20.92 -36.24
C SER A 316 9.61 -20.38 -35.72
N ILE A 317 9.40 -19.06 -35.82
CA ILE A 317 8.09 -18.41 -35.57
C ILE A 317 7.06 -18.93 -36.58
N LYS A 318 7.42 -19.04 -37.86
CA LYS A 318 6.55 -19.55 -38.92
C LYS A 318 6.21 -21.03 -38.72
N GLN A 319 7.16 -21.85 -38.28
CA GLN A 319 6.98 -23.26 -37.97
C GLN A 319 6.10 -23.47 -36.72
N MET A 320 6.27 -22.65 -35.68
CA MET A 320 5.35 -22.61 -34.53
C MET A 320 3.92 -22.29 -34.96
N ASN A 321 3.76 -21.25 -35.79
CA ASN A 321 2.47 -20.85 -36.33
C ASN A 321 1.85 -21.92 -37.25
N GLN A 322 2.66 -22.79 -37.87
CA GLN A 322 2.21 -23.91 -38.71
C GLN A 322 1.89 -25.19 -37.92
N ASN A 323 2.46 -25.37 -36.71
CA ASN A 323 2.21 -26.52 -35.84
C ASN A 323 0.94 -26.40 -34.96
N LEU A 324 0.22 -25.28 -35.08
CA LEU A 324 -1.12 -25.07 -34.52
C LEU A 324 -2.16 -25.92 -35.26
N ASN A 325 -2.18 -27.23 -35.00
CA ASN A 325 -3.18 -28.14 -35.59
C ASN A 325 -4.49 -28.11 -34.78
N PRO A 326 -5.66 -27.98 -35.43
CA PRO A 326 -6.95 -28.07 -34.75
C PRO A 326 -7.19 -29.51 -34.26
N GLY A 327 -7.39 -29.67 -32.94
CA GLY A 327 -7.92 -30.92 -32.36
C GLY A 327 -7.12 -31.59 -31.24
N PHE A 328 -6.02 -31.00 -30.75
CA PHE A 328 -5.28 -31.53 -29.59
C PHE A 328 -4.94 -30.42 -28.58
N ASP A 329 -5.20 -30.67 -27.29
CA ASP A 329 -4.72 -29.83 -26.19
C ASP A 329 -3.18 -29.83 -26.18
N GLN A 330 -2.54 -28.66 -26.35
CA GLN A 330 -1.07 -28.52 -26.33
C GLN A 330 -0.64 -27.64 -25.16
N THR A 331 0.48 -27.99 -24.51
CA THR A 331 1.00 -27.21 -23.38
C THR A 331 1.80 -26.00 -23.86
N MET A 332 1.80 -24.91 -23.10
CA MET A 332 2.53 -23.68 -23.46
C MET A 332 4.02 -23.91 -23.75
N ASN A 333 4.62 -24.93 -23.12
CA ASN A 333 6.02 -25.31 -23.35
C ASN A 333 6.23 -25.94 -24.72
N ASP A 334 5.29 -26.74 -25.23
CA ASP A 334 5.41 -27.37 -26.55
C ASP A 334 5.35 -26.33 -27.68
N LEU A 335 4.66 -25.21 -27.44
CA LEU A 335 4.58 -24.11 -28.38
C LEU A 335 5.85 -23.25 -28.38
N TYR A 336 6.36 -22.78 -27.24
CA TYR A 336 7.40 -21.73 -27.22
C TYR A 336 8.86 -22.20 -27.22
N GLN A 337 9.13 -23.49 -26.98
CA GLN A 337 10.50 -24.02 -26.87
C GLN A 337 11.39 -23.70 -28.11
N PRO A 338 10.91 -23.90 -29.36
CA PRO A 338 11.71 -23.64 -30.56
C PRO A 338 12.11 -22.15 -30.74
N ILE A 339 11.27 -21.21 -30.29
CA ILE A 339 11.61 -19.77 -30.28
C ILE A 339 12.64 -19.47 -29.20
N GLY A 340 12.47 -20.04 -28.01
CA GLY A 340 13.41 -19.87 -26.89
C GLY A 340 14.83 -20.29 -27.27
N ASP A 341 14.98 -21.47 -27.88
CA ASP A 341 16.27 -21.99 -28.33
C ASP A 341 16.89 -21.13 -29.45
N SER A 342 16.08 -20.68 -30.40
CA SER A 342 16.53 -19.81 -31.50
C SER A 342 16.99 -18.44 -30.99
N MET A 343 16.26 -17.86 -30.04
CA MET A 343 16.61 -16.58 -29.41
C MET A 343 17.85 -16.69 -28.51
N GLN A 344 18.01 -17.79 -27.79
CA GLN A 344 19.19 -18.04 -26.96
C GLN A 344 20.45 -18.24 -27.82
N GLY A 345 20.33 -18.94 -28.96
CA GLY A 345 21.40 -19.05 -29.95
C GLY A 345 21.79 -17.70 -30.56
N LEU A 346 20.80 -16.87 -30.91
CA LEU A 346 21.01 -15.52 -31.44
C LEU A 346 21.70 -14.59 -30.42
N SER A 347 21.27 -14.64 -29.16
CA SER A 347 21.84 -13.88 -28.06
C SER A 347 23.30 -14.29 -27.77
N GLN A 348 23.60 -15.59 -27.73
CA GLN A 348 24.98 -16.07 -27.54
C GLN A 348 25.89 -15.68 -28.70
N PHE A 349 25.40 -15.72 -29.94
CA PHE A 349 26.16 -15.29 -31.11
C PHE A 349 26.51 -13.80 -31.07
N LEU A 350 25.54 -12.94 -30.74
CA LEU A 350 25.75 -11.49 -30.68
C LEU A 350 26.61 -11.05 -29.50
N SER A 351 26.50 -11.73 -28.34
CA SER A 351 27.38 -11.49 -27.20
C SER A 351 28.86 -11.77 -27.51
N LYS A 352 29.16 -12.70 -28.43
CA LYS A 352 30.54 -12.98 -28.87
C LYS A 352 31.10 -11.92 -29.82
N GLN A 353 30.22 -11.13 -30.44
CA GLN A 353 30.58 -10.05 -31.37
C GLN A 353 30.47 -8.66 -30.73
N GLY A 354 30.16 -8.58 -29.43
CA GLY A 354 30.04 -7.31 -28.69
C GLY A 354 28.77 -6.50 -29.00
N ALA A 355 27.78 -7.09 -29.67
CA ALA A 355 26.50 -6.47 -29.98
C ALA A 355 25.36 -7.03 -29.11
N TYR A 356 24.33 -6.23 -28.83
CA TYR A 356 23.16 -6.64 -28.05
C TYR A 356 21.86 -6.38 -28.84
N ILE A 357 20.88 -7.29 -28.71
CA ILE A 357 19.54 -7.12 -29.29
C ILE A 357 18.65 -6.38 -28.30
N SER A 358 17.92 -5.37 -28.78
CA SER A 358 16.68 -4.93 -28.13
C SER A 358 15.49 -5.54 -28.87
N VAL A 359 14.63 -6.27 -28.15
CA VAL A 359 13.38 -6.82 -28.70
C VAL A 359 12.24 -5.94 -28.22
N ASN A 360 11.63 -5.19 -29.14
CA ASN A 360 10.43 -4.43 -28.82
C ASN A 360 9.20 -5.30 -29.10
N VAL A 361 8.61 -5.85 -28.05
CA VAL A 361 7.28 -6.49 -28.13
C VAL A 361 6.24 -5.45 -27.73
N HIS A 362 5.53 -4.88 -28.70
CA HIS A 362 4.41 -3.98 -28.40
C HIS A 362 3.32 -4.74 -27.64
N GLY A 363 3.09 -4.33 -26.39
CA GLY A 363 2.15 -4.96 -25.44
C GLY A 363 2.71 -5.16 -24.02
N SER A 364 3.99 -4.85 -23.78
CA SER A 364 4.66 -5.01 -22.47
C SER A 364 5.13 -3.64 -21.94
N PRO A 365 5.01 -3.32 -20.63
CA PRO A 365 5.72 -2.20 -20.04
C PRO A 365 7.21 -2.58 -19.92
N SER A 366 8.06 -1.86 -20.67
CA SER A 366 9.50 -1.62 -20.48
C SER A 366 10.39 -2.77 -19.97
N MET A 367 11.15 -3.39 -20.88
CA MET A 367 12.50 -3.88 -20.56
C MET A 367 13.52 -2.89 -21.13
N GLU A 368 14.12 -2.07 -20.27
CA GLU A 368 15.35 -1.35 -20.59
C GLU A 368 16.55 -2.17 -20.11
N ASN A 369 17.23 -2.83 -21.04
CA ASN A 369 18.61 -3.27 -20.86
C ASN A 369 19.46 -2.47 -21.85
N THR A 370 20.12 -1.41 -21.38
CA THR A 370 21.17 -0.71 -22.13
C THR A 370 22.46 -0.72 -21.31
N VAL A 371 23.46 -1.46 -21.79
CA VAL A 371 24.86 -1.35 -21.40
C VAL A 371 25.56 -0.63 -22.55
N THR A 372 26.15 0.54 -22.30
CA THR A 372 27.00 1.25 -23.29
C THR A 372 28.47 1.09 -22.96
N SER A 373 29.23 0.64 -23.97
CA SER A 373 30.68 0.54 -24.01
C SER A 373 31.34 1.89 -24.28
N SER A 374 32.55 2.04 -23.72
CA SER A 374 33.47 3.18 -23.81
C SER A 374 34.23 3.31 -25.14
N ASN A 375 34.60 4.55 -25.48
CA ASN A 375 35.75 5.05 -26.28
C ASN A 375 35.60 5.02 -27.83
N THR A 376 36.00 6.01 -28.65
CA THR A 376 37.02 7.10 -28.59
C THR A 376 36.79 8.16 -29.71
N SER A 377 37.09 9.45 -29.47
CA SER A 377 37.95 10.30 -30.33
C SER A 377 38.21 11.70 -29.73
N GLN A 378 39.47 12.14 -29.79
CA GLN A 378 40.12 13.33 -29.21
C GLN A 378 39.73 14.68 -29.88
N PRO A 379 40.42 15.82 -29.60
CA PRO A 379 40.42 16.62 -28.39
C PRO A 379 39.93 18.05 -28.72
N GLU A 380 38.85 18.51 -28.11
CA GLU A 380 38.48 19.93 -28.18
C GLU A 380 38.58 20.57 -26.80
N SER A 381 39.61 21.40 -26.68
CA SER A 381 39.86 22.31 -25.59
C SER A 381 38.67 23.26 -25.40
N HIS A 382 37.83 23.08 -24.37
CA HIS A 382 37.08 24.17 -23.73
C HIS A 382 36.54 23.75 -22.35
N ASN A 383 37.18 24.29 -21.30
CA ASN A 383 36.69 24.57 -19.92
C ASN A 383 35.70 23.60 -19.24
N ASN A 384 36.23 22.63 -18.48
CA ASN A 384 35.48 21.90 -17.45
C ASN A 384 35.49 22.65 -16.11
N GLN A 385 34.37 23.30 -15.75
CA GLN A 385 34.01 23.64 -14.36
C GLN A 385 32.48 23.52 -14.21
N HIS A 386 32.00 22.35 -13.76
CA HIS A 386 30.60 22.14 -13.35
C HIS A 386 30.56 22.01 -11.82
N GLY A 387 29.78 22.86 -11.14
CA GLY A 387 29.69 22.90 -9.67
C GLY A 387 29.05 21.64 -9.04
N ILE A 388 29.34 21.39 -7.75
CA ILE A 388 28.93 20.18 -6.99
C ILE A 388 27.43 19.87 -7.10
N TYR A 389 26.57 20.89 -7.04
CA TYR A 389 25.12 20.72 -7.22
C TYR A 389 24.76 20.02 -8.55
N GLN A 390 25.39 20.41 -9.65
CA GLN A 390 25.15 19.83 -10.98
C GLN A 390 25.70 18.40 -11.08
N GLN A 391 26.75 18.07 -10.32
CA GLN A 391 27.29 16.70 -10.27
C GLN A 391 26.32 15.74 -9.55
N ILE A 392 25.74 16.19 -8.44
CA ILE A 392 24.67 15.47 -7.73
C ILE A 392 23.43 15.32 -8.63
N GLU A 393 23.10 16.33 -9.45
CA GLU A 393 21.95 16.30 -10.36
C GLU A 393 22.15 15.37 -11.58
N ASN A 394 23.37 15.31 -12.14
CA ASN A 394 23.68 14.57 -13.36
C ASN A 394 23.83 13.04 -13.16
N LYS A 395 23.91 12.56 -11.92
CA LYS A 395 23.96 11.13 -11.61
C LYS A 395 22.55 10.53 -11.71
N LYS A 396 22.14 10.15 -12.93
CA LYS A 396 21.04 9.17 -13.10
C LYS A 396 21.49 7.89 -12.42
N GLU A 397 20.81 7.54 -11.33
CA GLU A 397 21.13 6.37 -10.51
C GLU A 397 21.26 5.10 -11.35
N SER A 398 22.38 4.42 -11.10
CA SER A 398 22.78 3.18 -11.74
C SER A 398 22.20 1.97 -11.00
N ASN A 399 21.76 0.98 -11.79
CA ASN A 399 21.55 -0.43 -11.43
C ASN A 399 20.84 -0.72 -10.10
N GLN A 400 19.51 -0.67 -10.10
CA GLN A 400 18.73 -1.53 -9.20
C GLN A 400 19.03 -2.99 -9.56
N LYS A 401 19.92 -3.64 -8.79
CA LYS A 401 19.93 -5.11 -8.73
C LYS A 401 18.52 -5.56 -8.35
N ASN A 402 18.03 -6.65 -8.93
CA ASN A 402 16.81 -7.31 -8.48
C ASN A 402 17.04 -7.93 -7.09
N VAL A 403 17.05 -7.09 -6.06
CA VAL A 403 17.19 -7.52 -4.66
C VAL A 403 15.84 -8.05 -4.19
N LYS A 404 15.83 -9.30 -3.73
CA LYS A 404 14.62 -9.97 -3.23
C LYS A 404 14.62 -9.95 -1.71
N VAL A 405 13.43 -10.01 -1.11
CA VAL A 405 13.27 -10.10 0.36
C VAL A 405 14.08 -11.27 0.94
N GLY A 406 14.18 -12.37 0.18
CA GLY A 406 14.97 -13.55 0.54
C GLY A 406 16.45 -13.27 0.74
N ASP A 407 17.02 -12.25 0.10
CA ASP A 407 18.44 -11.91 0.21
C ASP A 407 18.79 -11.30 1.58
N PHE A 408 17.78 -10.80 2.30
CA PHE A 408 17.92 -10.21 3.63
C PHE A 408 17.49 -11.15 4.76
N ILE A 409 17.00 -12.36 4.47
CA ILE A 409 16.65 -13.32 5.53
C ILE A 409 17.95 -13.75 6.23
N CYS A 410 18.03 -13.47 7.53
CA CYS A 410 19.23 -13.72 8.32
C CYS A 410 19.01 -14.80 9.37
N ASP A 411 20.06 -15.56 9.69
CA ASP A 411 20.07 -16.50 10.82
C ASP A 411 20.47 -15.76 12.09
N LEU A 412 19.54 -15.59 13.02
CA LEU A 412 19.77 -14.89 14.30
C LEU A 412 20.84 -15.57 15.16
N ASN A 413 21.11 -16.86 14.96
CA ASN A 413 22.20 -17.56 15.67
C ASN A 413 23.59 -17.03 15.30
N THR A 414 23.73 -16.23 14.24
CA THR A 414 24.99 -15.58 13.89
C THR A 414 25.29 -14.33 14.74
N PHE A 415 24.32 -13.87 15.54
CA PHE A 415 24.45 -12.68 16.38
C PHE A 415 24.40 -13.01 17.87
N ILE A 416 24.89 -12.08 18.69
CA ILE A 416 24.81 -12.07 20.16
C ILE A 416 24.10 -10.80 20.57
N VAL A 417 23.05 -10.91 21.39
CA VAL A 417 22.39 -9.75 21.99
C VAL A 417 23.30 -9.16 23.07
N LYS A 418 23.62 -7.87 22.97
CA LYS A 418 24.50 -7.16 23.90
C LYS A 418 23.73 -6.32 24.90
N ASP A 419 22.73 -5.57 24.42
CA ASP A 419 21.94 -4.67 25.27
C ASP A 419 20.56 -4.36 24.65
N THR A 420 19.64 -3.83 25.45
CA THR A 420 18.38 -3.21 24.98
C THR A 420 18.55 -1.70 24.98
N ILE A 421 18.52 -1.08 23.80
CA ILE A 421 18.84 0.35 23.61
C ILE A 421 17.60 1.24 23.42
N GLY A 422 16.41 0.64 23.29
CA GLY A 422 15.16 1.39 23.25
C GLY A 422 13.94 0.50 23.43
N GLU A 423 12.90 1.03 24.04
CA GLU A 423 11.59 0.39 24.15
C GLU A 423 10.50 1.45 23.95
N GLY A 424 9.56 1.20 23.06
CA GLY A 424 8.57 2.19 22.64
C GLY A 424 7.26 1.59 22.16
N SER A 425 6.42 2.43 21.56
CA SER A 425 5.11 2.03 21.01
C SER A 425 5.22 0.95 19.93
N TYR A 426 6.34 0.93 19.19
CA TYR A 426 6.56 0.04 18.05
C TYR A 426 7.33 -1.25 18.39
N GLY A 427 7.78 -1.42 19.63
CA GLY A 427 8.54 -2.59 20.07
C GLY A 427 9.81 -2.23 20.83
N ARG A 428 10.76 -3.16 20.88
CA ARG A 428 12.07 -2.98 21.53
C ARG A 428 13.20 -2.99 20.50
N VAL A 429 14.25 -2.22 20.74
CA VAL A 429 15.45 -2.17 19.90
C VAL A 429 16.61 -2.73 20.69
N LEU A 430 17.25 -3.74 20.13
CA LEU A 430 18.39 -4.45 20.71
C LEU A 430 19.68 -4.03 20.02
N LYS A 431 20.74 -3.83 20.79
CA LYS A 431 22.11 -3.79 20.27
C LYS A 431 22.62 -5.21 20.15
N ILE A 432 22.99 -5.63 18.94
CA ILE A 432 23.48 -6.97 18.66
C ILE A 432 24.88 -6.94 18.04
N GLU A 433 25.68 -7.97 18.26
CA GLU A 433 27.04 -8.12 17.73
C GLU A 433 27.10 -9.38 16.85
N HIS A 434 27.59 -9.26 15.62
CA HIS A 434 27.84 -10.44 14.79
C HIS A 434 29.02 -11.25 15.35
N LYS A 435 28.82 -12.56 15.54
CA LYS A 435 29.73 -13.44 16.29
C LYS A 435 31.17 -13.43 15.75
N ILE A 436 31.30 -13.40 14.42
CA ILE A 436 32.58 -13.51 13.70
C ILE A 436 33.21 -12.12 13.49
N SER A 437 32.51 -11.22 12.81
CA SER A 437 33.07 -9.92 12.41
C SER A 437 33.17 -8.93 13.57
N LYS A 438 32.49 -9.18 14.69
CA LYS A 438 32.38 -8.25 15.83
C LYS A 438 31.68 -6.92 15.50
N GLN A 439 31.11 -6.81 14.30
CA GLN A 439 30.34 -5.65 13.89
C GLN A 439 29.04 -5.54 14.73
N LEU A 440 28.72 -4.32 15.13
CA LEU A 440 27.51 -3.98 15.88
C LEU A 440 26.36 -3.61 14.92
N TYR A 441 25.15 -4.01 15.30
CA TYR A 441 23.90 -3.76 14.58
C TYR A 441 22.76 -3.44 15.54
N ALA A 442 21.72 -2.79 15.00
CA ALA A 442 20.50 -2.50 15.72
C ALA A 442 19.42 -3.48 15.25
N CYS A 443 18.70 -4.09 16.18
CA CYS A 443 17.65 -5.06 15.88
C CYS A 443 16.34 -4.59 16.51
N LYS A 444 15.43 -4.12 15.67
CA LYS A 444 14.06 -3.74 16.06
C LYS A 444 13.23 -5.01 16.12
N VAL A 445 12.78 -5.38 17.31
CA VAL A 445 11.85 -6.48 17.55
C VAL A 445 10.44 -5.90 17.67
N THR A 446 9.52 -6.38 16.84
CA THR A 446 8.11 -5.96 16.87
C THR A 446 7.46 -6.27 18.22
N LYS A 447 6.54 -5.39 18.64
CA LYS A 447 5.84 -5.54 19.94
C LYS A 447 4.85 -6.72 19.97
N ASN A 448 4.23 -6.99 18.83
CA ASN A 448 3.15 -7.97 18.66
C ASN A 448 3.50 -8.92 17.52
N LYS A 449 2.88 -10.11 17.47
CA LYS A 449 3.15 -11.17 16.48
C LYS A 449 2.63 -10.87 15.07
N LEU A 450 2.52 -9.59 14.71
CA LEU A 450 1.86 -9.08 13.51
C LEU A 450 0.43 -9.65 13.35
N GLU A 451 -0.36 -9.61 14.42
CA GLU A 451 -1.72 -10.17 14.42
C GLU A 451 -2.72 -9.23 13.74
N SER A 452 -2.47 -7.91 13.81
CA SER A 452 -3.32 -6.92 13.17
C SER A 452 -2.80 -6.50 11.78
N GLU A 453 -3.71 -6.23 10.85
CA GLU A 453 -3.37 -5.77 9.50
C GLU A 453 -2.52 -4.49 9.50
N LYS A 454 -2.78 -3.58 10.44
CA LYS A 454 -2.00 -2.35 10.58
C LYS A 454 -0.54 -2.64 10.91
N GLU A 455 -0.27 -3.56 11.82
CA GLU A 455 1.09 -3.94 12.21
C GLU A 455 1.81 -4.65 11.06
N GLN A 456 1.12 -5.55 10.36
CA GLN A 456 1.67 -6.21 9.16
C GLN A 456 2.05 -5.19 8.09
N GLN A 457 1.15 -4.24 7.79
CA GLN A 457 1.41 -3.22 6.79
C GLN A 457 2.60 -2.31 7.19
N GLN A 458 2.67 -1.91 8.46
CA GLN A 458 3.78 -1.11 8.97
C GLN A 458 5.12 -1.85 8.81
N TYR A 459 5.16 -3.13 9.19
CA TYR A 459 6.36 -3.96 9.08
C TYR A 459 6.81 -4.16 7.63
N TYR A 460 5.90 -4.54 6.72
CA TYR A 460 6.25 -4.75 5.32
C TYR A 460 6.63 -3.46 4.60
N ASN A 461 5.95 -2.34 4.90
CA ASN A 461 6.32 -1.03 4.34
C ASN A 461 7.73 -0.63 4.73
N GLU A 462 8.09 -0.82 6.01
CA GLU A 462 9.42 -0.47 6.50
C GLU A 462 10.51 -1.26 5.77
N ILE A 463 10.31 -2.57 5.59
CA ILE A 463 11.25 -3.43 4.85
C ILE A 463 11.31 -3.06 3.36
N GLU A 464 10.17 -2.89 2.70
CA GLU A 464 10.11 -2.58 1.27
C GLU A 464 10.87 -1.29 0.93
N ILE A 465 10.70 -0.26 1.77
CA ILE A 465 11.41 1.02 1.60
C ILE A 465 12.90 0.84 1.88
N LEU A 466 13.29 0.25 3.02
CA LEU A 466 14.70 0.08 3.36
C LEU A 466 15.47 -0.78 2.33
N MET A 467 14.81 -1.75 1.70
CA MET A 467 15.40 -2.54 0.62
C MET A 467 15.62 -1.74 -0.67
N GLY A 468 14.70 -0.83 -0.99
CA GLY A 468 14.67 -0.08 -2.25
C GLY A 468 15.34 1.30 -2.21
N ALA A 469 15.60 1.83 -1.02
CA ALA A 469 16.01 3.22 -0.77
C ALA A 469 17.47 3.35 -0.31
N VAL A 470 18.42 2.72 -1.01
CA VAL A 470 19.85 2.83 -0.67
C VAL A 470 20.38 4.20 -1.07
N TYR A 471 20.63 5.06 -0.07
CA TYR A 471 21.09 6.43 -0.27
C TYR A 471 21.87 6.91 0.97
N PRO A 472 22.89 7.79 0.85
CA PRO A 472 23.73 8.16 2.00
C PRO A 472 22.94 8.70 3.20
N SER A 473 21.83 9.41 3.00
CA SER A 473 21.03 9.92 4.11
C SER A 473 19.91 9.00 4.57
N ILE A 474 19.85 7.74 4.12
CA ILE A 474 18.82 6.75 4.47
C ILE A 474 19.46 5.58 5.22
N LEU A 475 18.77 5.07 6.25
CA LEU A 475 19.22 3.91 7.02
C LEU A 475 19.29 2.65 6.15
N ASN A 476 20.37 1.87 6.25
CA ASN A 476 20.50 0.63 5.49
C ASN A 476 19.93 -0.59 6.24
N LEU A 477 19.23 -1.44 5.49
CA LEU A 477 18.81 -2.77 5.96
C LEU A 477 19.98 -3.75 5.91
N VAL A 478 20.15 -4.52 6.98
CA VAL A 478 21.16 -5.58 7.09
C VAL A 478 20.50 -6.96 7.03
N GLY A 479 19.35 -7.12 7.67
CA GLY A 479 18.64 -8.39 7.63
C GLY A 479 17.26 -8.36 8.28
N ILE A 480 16.49 -9.42 8.07
CA ILE A 480 15.17 -9.63 8.64
C ILE A 480 15.02 -11.06 9.15
N ASN A 481 14.16 -11.27 10.12
CA ASN A 481 13.72 -12.60 10.54
C ASN A 481 12.27 -12.51 11.06
N MET A 482 11.48 -13.57 10.89
CA MET A 482 10.08 -13.61 11.36
C MET A 482 9.95 -14.04 12.82
N CYS A 483 11.04 -14.46 13.44
CA CYS A 483 11.13 -14.77 14.86
C CYS A 483 12.18 -13.90 15.55
N ASP A 484 12.07 -13.76 16.86
CA ASP A 484 13.08 -13.12 17.70
C ASP A 484 14.18 -14.11 18.13
N PHE A 485 15.12 -13.63 18.94
CA PHE A 485 16.25 -14.43 19.45
C PHE A 485 15.84 -15.60 20.36
N ASP A 486 14.63 -15.58 20.90
CA ASP A 486 14.07 -16.63 21.75
C ASP A 486 13.23 -17.64 20.92
N GLY A 487 13.12 -17.44 19.61
CA GLY A 487 12.34 -18.28 18.69
C GLY A 487 10.84 -18.00 18.70
N ASN A 488 10.41 -16.92 19.36
CA ASN A 488 9.01 -16.49 19.34
C ASN A 488 8.70 -15.79 18.03
N SER A 489 7.46 -15.87 17.55
CA SER A 489 6.99 -15.23 16.31
C SER A 489 6.83 -13.71 16.42
N PHE A 490 7.84 -13.01 16.94
CA PHE A 490 7.98 -11.56 16.91
C PHE A 490 9.01 -11.20 15.84
N PRO A 491 8.57 -10.75 14.66
CA PRO A 491 9.48 -10.40 13.58
C PRO A 491 10.46 -9.30 13.97
N VAL A 492 11.63 -9.36 13.36
CA VAL A 492 12.75 -8.45 13.60
C VAL A 492 13.25 -7.82 12.30
N ILE A 493 13.75 -6.60 12.42
CA ILE A 493 14.45 -5.85 11.38
C ILE A 493 15.82 -5.48 11.94
N ILE A 494 16.88 -5.92 11.27
CA ILE A 494 18.27 -5.62 11.60
C ILE A 494 18.79 -4.55 10.64
N THR A 495 19.28 -3.46 11.20
CA THR A 495 19.87 -2.33 10.47
C THR A 495 21.27 -2.04 11.00
N GLU A 496 21.95 -1.10 10.36
CA GLU A 496 23.15 -0.49 10.94
C GLU A 496 22.86 0.07 12.33
N TYR A 497 23.88 0.01 13.20
CA TYR A 497 23.85 0.61 14.53
C TYR A 497 24.75 1.83 14.56
N PHE A 498 24.24 2.92 15.13
CA PHE A 498 24.98 4.15 15.29
C PHE A 498 25.05 4.56 16.76
N GLU A 499 26.27 4.79 17.26
CA GLU A 499 26.50 5.09 18.68
C GLU A 499 25.96 6.44 19.13
N ASN A 500 25.88 7.41 18.22
CA ASN A 500 25.40 8.75 18.52
C ASN A 500 23.86 8.83 18.67
N GLY A 501 23.13 7.75 18.36
CA GLY A 501 21.68 7.67 18.56
C GLY A 501 20.90 8.57 17.61
N SER A 502 19.73 9.05 18.05
CA SER A 502 18.88 9.95 17.26
C SER A 502 19.31 11.42 17.40
N LEU A 503 18.99 12.22 16.39
CA LEU A 503 19.22 13.66 16.38
C LEU A 503 18.54 14.35 17.58
N ASP A 504 17.35 13.91 17.97
CA ASP A 504 16.65 14.41 19.16
C ASP A 504 17.50 14.28 20.44
N ILE A 505 18.17 13.12 20.63
CA ILE A 505 19.04 12.89 21.80
C ILE A 505 20.20 13.89 21.79
N THR A 506 20.87 14.09 20.65
CA THR A 506 21.98 15.04 20.51
C THR A 506 21.54 16.47 20.79
N LEU A 507 20.41 16.91 20.23
CA LEU A 507 19.86 18.25 20.46
C LEU A 507 19.48 18.46 21.93
N LYS A 508 18.88 17.46 22.59
CA LYS A 508 18.57 17.52 24.03
C LYS A 508 19.82 17.59 24.91
N GLN A 509 20.90 16.93 24.52
CA GLN A 509 22.19 17.01 25.23
C GLN A 509 22.82 18.39 25.07
N GLU A 510 22.84 18.93 23.85
CA GLU A 510 23.35 20.28 23.58
C GLU A 510 22.56 21.36 24.33
N ARG A 511 21.21 21.27 24.36
CA ARG A 511 20.36 22.16 25.18
C ARG A 511 20.74 22.17 26.66
N LYS A 512 21.31 21.06 27.16
CA LYS A 512 21.79 20.92 28.55
C LYS A 512 23.25 21.36 28.74
N GLY A 513 23.90 21.88 27.70
CA GLY A 513 25.33 22.21 27.71
C GLY A 513 26.25 20.97 27.69
N LEU A 514 25.72 19.81 27.29
CA LEU A 514 26.42 18.53 27.23
C LEU A 514 26.67 18.13 25.77
N SER A 515 26.93 19.10 24.89
CA SER A 515 27.17 18.84 23.47
C SER A 515 28.29 17.82 23.27
N PRO A 516 28.08 16.79 22.46
CA PRO A 516 29.15 15.87 22.11
C PRO A 516 30.32 16.61 21.45
N LYS A 517 31.54 16.11 21.64
CA LYS A 517 32.77 16.81 21.23
C LYS A 517 32.82 17.20 19.75
N LEU A 518 32.28 16.35 18.87
CA LEU A 518 32.28 16.58 17.41
C LEU A 518 31.04 17.34 16.92
N TRP A 519 30.03 17.53 17.77
CA TRP A 519 28.80 18.21 17.40
C TRP A 519 29.00 19.72 17.42
N ASN A 520 28.77 20.38 16.28
CA ASN A 520 29.02 21.80 16.08
C ASN A 520 28.06 22.39 15.01
N THR A 521 28.23 23.67 14.67
CA THR A 521 27.46 24.35 13.62
C THR A 521 27.52 23.64 12.26
N THR A 522 28.72 23.20 11.83
CA THR A 522 28.89 22.44 10.59
C THR A 522 28.00 21.20 10.57
N LYS A 523 27.99 20.41 11.65
CA LYS A 523 27.12 19.22 11.78
C LYS A 523 25.64 19.58 11.72
N ARG A 524 25.22 20.70 12.32
CA ARG A 524 23.83 21.17 12.24
C ARG A 524 23.44 21.49 10.80
N TYR A 525 24.32 22.14 10.04
CA TYR A 525 24.08 22.48 8.63
C TYR A 525 24.07 21.24 7.73
N ILE A 526 25.01 20.32 7.93
CA ILE A 526 25.02 19.01 7.25
C ILE A 526 23.74 18.23 7.52
N ASN A 527 23.19 18.27 8.74
CA ASN A 527 21.92 17.62 9.05
C ASN A 527 20.75 18.24 8.28
N ILE A 528 20.67 19.57 8.17
CA ILE A 528 19.63 20.25 7.36
C ILE A 528 19.71 19.78 5.89
N ILE A 529 20.91 19.78 5.31
CA ILE A 529 21.13 19.45 3.89
C ILE A 529 20.94 17.97 3.62
N GLY A 530 21.53 17.10 4.45
CA GLY A 530 21.45 15.66 4.33
C GLY A 530 20.02 15.14 4.43
N ILE A 531 19.25 15.64 5.40
CA ILE A 531 17.83 15.28 5.51
C ILE A 531 17.06 15.76 4.27
N ALA A 532 17.32 16.96 3.76
CA ALA A 532 16.68 17.46 2.54
C ALA A 532 17.04 16.63 1.30
N LEU A 533 18.30 16.22 1.15
CA LEU A 533 18.77 15.33 0.07
C LEU A 533 18.11 13.95 0.14
N GLY A 534 18.06 13.34 1.34
CA GLY A 534 17.40 12.05 1.56
C GLY A 534 15.90 12.10 1.25
N MET A 535 15.21 13.15 1.70
CA MET A 535 13.79 13.34 1.40
C MET A 535 13.52 13.62 -0.08
N ARG A 536 14.39 14.39 -0.76
CA ARG A 536 14.32 14.57 -2.21
C ARG A 536 14.40 13.23 -2.94
N PHE A 537 15.34 12.36 -2.53
CA PHE A 537 15.47 11.01 -3.07
C PHE A 537 14.20 10.17 -2.84
N LEU A 538 13.69 10.11 -1.60
CA LEU A 538 12.47 9.36 -1.28
C LEU A 538 11.26 9.86 -2.10
N HIS A 539 11.08 11.18 -2.20
CA HIS A 539 10.00 11.77 -2.99
C HIS A 539 10.14 11.47 -4.48
N SER A 540 11.37 11.39 -5.02
CA SER A 540 11.62 10.99 -6.40
C SER A 540 11.20 9.54 -6.69
N LYS A 541 11.22 8.66 -5.68
CA LYS A 541 10.70 7.29 -5.73
C LYS A 541 9.20 7.21 -5.41
N GLY A 542 8.54 8.35 -5.20
CA GLY A 542 7.13 8.43 -4.82
C GLY A 542 6.86 7.99 -3.38
N ILE A 543 7.85 8.02 -2.49
CA ILE A 543 7.71 7.65 -1.08
C ILE A 543 7.39 8.91 -0.26
N VAL A 544 6.33 8.89 0.54
CA VAL A 544 5.99 9.94 1.53
C VAL A 544 6.24 9.38 2.94
N HIS A 545 7.03 10.06 3.75
CA HIS A 545 7.51 9.56 5.05
C HIS A 545 6.42 9.59 6.15
N ARG A 546 5.71 10.72 6.28
CA ARG A 546 4.55 10.96 7.17
C ARG A 546 4.79 10.99 8.68
N ASP A 547 5.94 10.55 9.18
CA ASP A 547 6.36 10.74 10.59
C ASP A 547 7.81 11.25 10.65
N LEU A 548 8.15 12.25 9.84
CA LEU A 548 9.49 12.83 9.80
C LEU A 548 9.69 13.75 11.01
N LYS A 549 10.69 13.48 11.85
CA LYS A 549 11.03 14.22 13.08
C LYS A 549 12.45 13.88 13.54
N SER A 550 12.98 14.65 14.49
CA SER A 550 14.34 14.47 15.02
C SER A 550 14.55 13.12 15.73
N ASP A 551 13.51 12.45 16.25
CA ASP A 551 13.61 11.07 16.74
C ASP A 551 13.89 10.04 15.62
N ASN A 552 13.44 10.33 14.40
CA ASN A 552 13.47 9.42 13.24
C ASN A 552 14.65 9.75 12.29
N VAL A 553 15.68 10.40 12.82
CA VAL A 553 16.96 10.63 12.14
C VAL A 553 18.07 10.14 13.07
N LEU A 554 18.79 9.10 12.69
CA LEU A 554 19.96 8.59 13.39
C LEU A 554 21.22 9.33 12.93
N LEU A 555 22.23 9.40 13.79
CA LEU A 555 23.49 10.06 13.50
C LEU A 555 24.63 9.06 13.48
N ASP A 556 25.38 8.98 12.37
CA ASP A 556 26.56 8.11 12.29
C ASP A 556 27.74 8.65 13.11
N GLU A 557 28.90 7.98 13.08
CA GLU A 557 30.09 8.35 13.84
C GLU A 557 30.56 9.80 13.60
N ASN A 558 30.26 10.34 12.41
CA ASN A 558 30.58 11.70 12.00
C ASN A 558 29.41 12.67 12.23
N TYR A 559 28.36 12.25 12.93
CA TYR A 559 27.12 12.99 13.13
C TYR A 559 26.35 13.29 11.84
N TYR A 560 26.54 12.47 10.79
CA TYR A 560 25.80 12.61 9.54
C TYR A 560 24.44 11.90 9.62
N PRO A 561 23.38 12.46 9.02
CA PRO A 561 22.01 11.98 9.21
C PRO A 561 21.70 10.70 8.43
N ARG A 562 20.92 9.81 9.05
CA ARG A 562 20.29 8.63 8.45
C ARG A 562 18.80 8.61 8.81
N ILE A 563 17.93 8.89 7.85
CA ILE A 563 16.47 8.88 8.02
C ILE A 563 16.02 7.43 8.23
N CYS A 564 15.15 7.21 9.22
CA CYS A 564 14.65 5.89 9.61
C CYS A 564 13.15 5.90 9.98
N ASP A 565 12.63 4.74 10.37
CA ASP A 565 11.24 4.52 10.81
C ASP A 565 10.18 4.78 9.73
N PHE A 566 10.22 3.98 8.67
CA PHE A 566 9.30 4.06 7.53
C PHE A 566 7.96 3.34 7.74
N GLY A 567 7.62 2.92 8.97
CA GLY A 567 6.41 2.15 9.23
C GLY A 567 5.12 2.88 8.83
N LEU A 568 5.09 4.21 8.88
CA LEU A 568 3.93 5.03 8.50
C LEU A 568 3.98 5.55 7.04
N SER A 569 5.07 5.26 6.33
CA SER A 569 5.32 5.74 4.97
C SER A 569 4.36 5.16 3.93
N ARG A 570 4.23 5.83 2.78
CA ARG A 570 3.39 5.37 1.65
C ARG A 570 4.10 5.53 0.31
N ILE A 571 3.93 4.55 -0.58
CA ILE A 571 4.43 4.55 -1.96
C ILE A 571 3.31 4.99 -2.92
N SER A 572 3.57 6.02 -3.74
CA SER A 572 2.60 6.76 -4.56
C SER A 572 1.97 5.95 -5.70
N SER A 573 2.56 4.82 -6.11
CA SER A 573 1.99 3.91 -7.13
C SER A 573 0.68 3.22 -6.72
N ASN A 574 0.25 3.35 -5.45
CA ASN A 574 -0.98 2.78 -4.88
C ASN A 574 -2.14 3.79 -4.70
N SER A 575 -2.15 4.91 -5.43
CA SER A 575 -3.01 6.05 -5.11
C SER A 575 -4.42 6.02 -5.74
N TYR A 576 -5.37 5.32 -5.09
CA TYR A 576 -6.80 5.69 -5.15
C TYR A 576 -7.48 5.81 -3.77
N ASN A 577 -6.79 5.58 -2.66
CA ASN A 577 -7.34 5.74 -1.31
C ASN A 577 -6.38 6.51 -0.38
N MET A 578 -6.46 7.84 -0.45
CA MET A 578 -5.95 8.71 0.61
C MET A 578 -7.00 8.76 1.74
N SER A 579 -7.07 7.71 2.57
CA SER A 579 -8.02 7.62 3.70
C SER A 579 -7.41 8.06 5.03
N LEU A 580 -8.28 8.66 5.85
CA LEU A 580 -8.10 9.20 7.21
C LEU A 580 -7.31 8.29 8.18
N MET A 581 -6.51 8.91 9.05
CA MET A 581 -5.71 8.23 10.08
C MET A 581 -6.55 7.53 11.17
N SER A 582 -6.02 6.42 11.68
CA SER A 582 -6.34 5.91 13.01
C SER A 582 -5.80 6.87 14.07
N THR A 583 -6.67 7.39 14.92
CA THR A 583 -6.35 8.18 16.11
C THR A 583 -5.34 7.45 17.01
N ASN A 584 -4.17 8.07 17.26
CA ASN A 584 -3.20 7.85 18.36
C ASN A 584 -1.70 7.73 18.00
N VAL A 585 -1.21 8.19 16.86
CA VAL A 585 0.25 8.10 16.59
C VAL A 585 0.81 9.34 15.90
N GLY A 586 1.79 9.99 16.53
CA GLY A 586 2.53 11.17 16.06
C GLY A 586 2.77 12.19 17.19
N THR A 587 3.96 12.81 17.22
CA THR A 587 4.18 14.00 18.06
C THR A 587 3.42 15.16 17.42
N PRO A 588 2.36 15.71 18.04
CA PRO A 588 1.31 16.46 17.35
C PRO A 588 1.79 17.74 16.66
N MET A 589 2.93 18.29 17.08
CA MET A 589 3.53 19.51 16.52
C MET A 589 4.09 19.33 15.10
N PHE A 590 4.55 18.13 14.73
CA PHE A 590 5.11 17.86 13.40
C PHE A 590 4.03 17.54 12.36
N MET A 591 2.76 17.40 12.77
CA MET A 591 1.67 17.05 11.87
C MET A 591 1.17 18.28 11.08
N ALA A 592 1.13 18.15 9.76
CA ALA A 592 0.62 19.19 8.88
C ALA A 592 -0.89 19.44 9.07
N PRO A 593 -1.39 20.69 8.93
CA PRO A 593 -2.80 21.04 9.12
C PRO A 593 -3.81 20.16 8.34
N GLU A 594 -3.48 19.82 7.10
CA GLU A 594 -4.30 18.98 6.23
C GLU A 594 -4.40 17.52 6.72
N ILE A 595 -3.38 17.00 7.43
CA ILE A 595 -3.43 15.69 8.08
C ILE A 595 -4.39 15.76 9.28
N ILE A 596 -4.28 16.81 10.10
CA ILE A 596 -5.12 17.01 11.29
C ILE A 596 -6.60 17.15 10.88
N ASN A 597 -6.89 17.88 9.81
CA ASN A 597 -8.24 18.02 9.25
C ASN A 597 -8.74 16.78 8.49
N GLY A 598 -7.91 15.74 8.35
CA GLY A 598 -8.31 14.53 7.64
C GLY A 598 -8.55 14.72 6.14
N GLN A 599 -7.91 15.73 5.56
CA GLN A 599 -8.01 16.04 4.13
C GLN A 599 -7.12 15.11 3.30
N LYS A 600 -7.29 15.13 1.98
CA LYS A 600 -6.30 14.51 1.08
C LYS A 600 -5.02 15.34 1.13
N TYR A 601 -3.87 14.69 1.20
CA TYR A 601 -2.57 15.34 1.35
C TYR A 601 -1.52 14.66 0.47
N ASP A 602 -0.51 15.37 -0.02
CA ASP A 602 0.55 14.80 -0.85
C ASP A 602 1.88 14.76 -0.07
N PHE A 603 3.00 14.75 -0.80
CA PHE A 603 4.34 14.73 -0.21
C PHE A 603 4.71 16.03 0.54
N LYS A 604 3.91 17.11 0.43
CA LYS A 604 4.15 18.40 1.12
C LYS A 604 3.95 18.34 2.62
N VAL A 605 3.39 17.25 3.16
CA VAL A 605 3.30 17.02 4.61
C VAL A 605 4.68 16.80 5.24
N ASP A 606 5.60 16.18 4.50
CA ASP A 606 6.97 15.97 4.96
C ASP A 606 7.75 17.29 4.97
N VAL A 607 7.43 18.20 4.04
CA VAL A 607 8.02 19.56 3.99
C VAL A 607 7.62 20.36 5.23
N TYR A 608 6.36 20.26 5.64
CA TYR A 608 5.89 20.85 6.91
C TYR A 608 6.62 20.25 8.10
N SER A 609 6.79 18.93 8.14
CA SER A 609 7.48 18.24 9.23
C SER A 609 8.97 18.63 9.31
N PHE A 610 9.62 18.77 8.14
CA PHE A 610 11.01 19.19 8.01
C PHE A 610 11.27 20.59 8.59
N SER A 611 10.31 21.53 8.49
CA SER A 611 10.49 22.88 9.02
C SER A 611 10.75 22.90 10.53
N PHE A 612 10.14 21.99 11.28
CA PHE A 612 10.30 21.90 12.73
C PHE A 612 11.71 21.42 13.08
N MET A 613 12.27 20.48 12.32
CA MET A 613 13.68 20.08 12.50
C MET A 613 14.66 21.19 12.11
N VAL A 614 14.38 21.94 11.02
CA VAL A 614 15.19 23.12 10.66
C VAL A 614 15.15 24.15 11.78
N TYR A 615 13.98 24.40 12.37
CA TYR A 615 13.84 25.28 13.53
C TYR A 615 14.69 24.79 14.71
N GLU A 616 14.67 23.49 15.04
CA GLU A 616 15.46 22.92 16.13
C GLU A 616 16.97 23.04 15.88
N LEU A 617 17.42 22.70 14.67
CA LEU A 617 18.84 22.73 14.29
C LEU A 617 19.41 24.15 14.29
N LEU A 618 18.63 25.14 13.88
CA LEU A 618 19.08 26.53 13.84
C LEU A 618 19.03 27.21 15.21
N SER A 619 17.96 27.00 15.98
CA SER A 619 17.72 27.76 17.22
C SER A 619 18.12 27.02 18.51
N LEU A 620 18.37 25.72 18.42
CA LEU A 620 18.48 24.80 19.56
C LEU A 620 17.28 24.84 20.52
N SER A 621 16.17 25.44 20.11
CA SER A 621 14.96 25.59 20.92
C SER A 621 13.94 24.51 20.54
N GLU A 622 13.15 24.07 21.51
CA GLU A 622 12.04 23.15 21.24
C GLU A 622 10.91 23.92 20.53
N PRO A 623 10.33 23.40 19.43
CA PRO A 623 9.31 24.10 18.66
C PRO A 623 7.92 23.98 19.31
N ILE A 624 7.80 24.49 20.54
CA ILE A 624 6.61 24.35 21.37
C ILE A 624 5.49 25.28 20.88
N ILE A 625 4.30 24.71 20.68
CA ILE A 625 3.05 25.44 20.58
C ILE A 625 2.30 25.18 21.90
N GLU A 626 2.18 26.20 22.75
CA GLU A 626 1.57 26.07 24.08
C GLU A 626 0.11 25.58 23.98
N GLY A 627 -0.29 24.63 24.81
CA GLY A 627 -1.68 24.18 24.89
C GLY A 627 -1.89 23.19 26.02
N GLU A 628 -3.04 23.28 26.71
CA GLU A 628 -3.37 22.42 27.86
C GLU A 628 -3.75 20.98 27.44
N SER A 629 -3.99 20.74 26.15
CA SER A 629 -4.26 19.42 25.58
C SER A 629 -3.89 19.34 24.11
N MET A 630 -3.72 18.11 23.59
CA MET A 630 -3.43 17.86 22.17
C MET A 630 -4.46 18.49 21.22
N PHE A 631 -5.75 18.49 21.60
CA PHE A 631 -6.80 19.13 20.81
C PHE A 631 -6.64 20.65 20.73
N ILE A 632 -6.14 21.29 21.79
CA ILE A 632 -5.86 22.73 21.80
C ILE A 632 -4.66 23.04 20.89
N VAL A 633 -3.62 22.20 20.95
CA VAL A 633 -2.44 22.34 20.08
C VAL A 633 -2.85 22.19 18.61
N TRP A 634 -3.64 21.16 18.27
CA TRP A 634 -4.18 20.98 16.92
C TRP A 634 -5.02 22.17 16.47
N LYS A 635 -5.93 22.66 17.31
CA LYS A 635 -6.72 23.85 16.99
C LYS A 635 -5.82 25.05 16.68
N LYS A 636 -4.78 25.29 17.49
CA LYS A 636 -3.82 26.38 17.26
C LYS A 636 -3.06 26.22 15.94
N ILE A 637 -2.62 25.01 15.60
CA ILE A 637 -1.97 24.71 14.32
C ILE A 637 -2.92 25.01 13.14
N LEU A 638 -4.19 24.58 13.26
CA LEU A 638 -5.23 24.83 12.27
C LEU A 638 -5.57 26.32 12.13
N ASP A 639 -5.53 27.08 13.24
CA ASP A 639 -5.67 28.54 13.26
C ASP A 639 -4.43 29.27 12.71
N GLY A 640 -3.41 28.54 12.23
CA GLY A 640 -2.20 29.10 11.62
C GLY A 640 -1.10 29.45 12.62
N GLN A 641 -1.23 29.09 13.90
CA GLN A 641 -0.16 29.32 14.87
C GLN A 641 1.04 28.42 14.60
N ARG A 642 2.24 28.98 14.81
CA ARG A 642 3.54 28.32 14.64
C ARG A 642 4.43 28.68 15.83
N PRO A 643 5.53 27.93 16.08
CA PRO A 643 6.59 28.34 17.00
C PRO A 643 7.00 29.80 16.80
N ARG A 644 7.25 30.50 17.90
CA ARG A 644 7.65 31.90 17.86
C ARG A 644 9.02 32.02 17.21
N LEU A 645 9.14 32.89 16.21
CA LEU A 645 10.41 33.25 15.60
C LEU A 645 11.01 34.49 16.28
N GLU A 646 10.19 35.22 17.04
CA GLU A 646 10.58 36.41 17.77
C GLU A 646 11.46 36.04 18.98
N HIS A 647 12.50 36.84 19.24
CA HIS A 647 13.49 36.65 20.31
C HIS A 647 14.51 35.52 20.10
N LEU A 648 14.39 34.74 19.04
CA LEU A 648 15.39 33.76 18.64
C LEU A 648 16.35 34.36 17.59
N PRO A 649 17.60 33.87 17.50
CA PRO A 649 18.66 34.47 16.67
C PRO A 649 18.51 34.12 15.18
N PHE A 650 17.28 34.13 14.64
CA PHE A 650 17.05 33.84 13.22
C PHE A 650 17.33 35.07 12.34
N THR A 651 18.01 34.86 11.22
CA THR A 651 18.10 35.86 10.14
C THR A 651 16.75 36.01 9.42
N GLU A 652 16.54 37.12 8.71
CA GLU A 652 15.32 37.32 7.92
C GLU A 652 15.15 36.23 6.85
N THR A 653 16.24 35.79 6.23
CA THR A 653 16.24 34.67 5.28
C THR A 653 15.75 33.38 5.94
N GLN A 654 16.25 33.04 7.14
CA GLN A 654 15.83 31.84 7.87
C GLN A 654 14.34 31.91 8.25
N LYS A 655 13.85 33.08 8.69
CA LYS A 655 12.43 33.29 9.00
C LYS A 655 11.55 33.12 7.76
N GLN A 656 11.93 33.72 6.63
CA GLN A 656 11.19 33.60 5.37
C GLN A 656 11.14 32.13 4.91
N PHE A 657 12.27 31.44 4.98
CA PHE A 657 12.37 30.03 4.63
C PHE A 657 11.45 29.15 5.49
N LEU A 658 11.53 29.27 6.83
CA LEU A 658 10.63 28.55 7.75
C LEU A 658 9.15 28.86 7.46
N ASN A 659 8.82 30.14 7.24
CA ASN A 659 7.46 30.58 6.88
C ASN A 659 6.93 29.97 5.59
N GLN A 660 7.81 29.69 4.63
CA GLN A 660 7.44 29.01 3.40
C GLN A 660 7.23 27.50 3.63
N LEU A 661 8.10 26.84 4.41
CA LEU A 661 8.02 25.39 4.65
C LEU A 661 6.77 24.98 5.45
N TRP A 662 6.40 25.72 6.49
CA TRP A 662 5.24 25.40 7.34
C TRP A 662 3.95 26.13 6.96
N ASN A 663 3.85 26.59 5.72
CA ASN A 663 2.67 27.31 5.25
C ASN A 663 1.39 26.46 5.46
N SER A 664 0.29 27.09 5.89
CA SER A 664 -0.98 26.37 6.07
C SER A 664 -1.54 25.83 4.75
N ASP A 665 -1.26 26.48 3.62
CA ASP A 665 -1.58 25.98 2.28
C ASP A 665 -0.44 25.08 1.77
N PRO A 666 -0.67 23.77 1.55
CA PRO A 666 0.36 22.85 1.06
C PRO A 666 0.92 23.22 -0.31
N SER A 667 0.13 23.90 -1.16
CA SER A 667 0.54 24.29 -2.52
C SER A 667 1.59 25.38 -2.53
N LEU A 668 1.68 26.18 -1.45
CA LEU A 668 2.67 27.26 -1.29
C LEU A 668 4.00 26.78 -0.70
N ARG A 669 4.03 25.58 -0.13
CA ARG A 669 5.27 24.97 0.37
C ARG A 669 6.13 24.56 -0.83
N PRO A 670 7.46 24.69 -0.79
CA PRO A 670 8.33 24.20 -1.85
C PRO A 670 8.38 22.66 -1.89
N THR A 671 8.92 22.09 -2.95
CA THR A 671 9.32 20.68 -3.03
C THR A 671 10.71 20.50 -2.41
N PHE A 672 11.11 19.27 -2.06
CA PHE A 672 12.48 19.03 -1.60
C PHE A 672 13.54 19.32 -2.68
N ASP A 673 13.18 19.25 -3.96
CA ASP A 673 14.07 19.68 -5.05
C ASP A 673 14.35 21.20 -4.97
N GLU A 674 13.30 22.01 -4.84
CA GLU A 674 13.41 23.46 -4.65
C GLU A 674 14.13 23.82 -3.34
N ILE A 675 13.91 23.06 -2.27
CA ILE A 675 14.62 23.23 -0.99
C ILE A 675 16.12 22.99 -1.18
N VAL A 676 16.51 21.88 -1.79
CA VAL A 676 17.94 21.57 -2.00
C VAL A 676 18.58 22.60 -2.92
N LYS A 677 17.89 23.06 -3.97
CA LYS A 677 18.34 24.19 -4.84
C LYS A 677 18.52 25.50 -4.09
N PHE A 678 17.71 25.74 -3.05
CA PHE A 678 17.85 26.93 -2.22
C PHE A 678 19.01 26.81 -1.23
N LEU A 679 19.21 25.63 -0.63
CA LEU A 679 20.25 25.39 0.37
C LEU A 679 21.65 25.33 -0.23
N LEU A 680 21.78 24.75 -1.43
CA LEU A 680 23.04 24.62 -2.17
C LEU A 680 23.17 25.73 -3.22
N HIS A 681 24.36 26.28 -3.40
CA HIS A 681 24.57 27.32 -4.41
C HIS A 681 24.56 26.74 -5.83
N SER A 682 23.93 27.44 -6.78
CA SER A 682 23.77 26.97 -8.18
C SER A 682 24.92 27.40 -9.12
N SER A 683 25.90 28.16 -8.64
CA SER A 683 26.97 28.77 -9.43
C SER A 683 28.35 28.52 -8.84
N ASN A 684 29.41 28.64 -9.67
CA ASN A 684 30.84 28.48 -9.35
C ASN A 684 31.36 29.55 -8.35
N SER A 685 30.74 29.68 -7.18
CA SER A 685 31.31 30.38 -6.01
C SER A 685 32.16 29.41 -5.20
N ASP A 686 33.17 29.93 -4.49
CA ASP A 686 33.99 29.16 -3.53
C ASP A 686 33.14 28.63 -2.34
N GLN A 687 31.90 29.10 -2.19
CA GLN A 687 30.97 28.69 -1.15
C GLN A 687 29.93 27.72 -1.71
N LEU A 688 29.85 26.56 -1.06
CA LEU A 688 28.97 25.45 -1.44
C LEU A 688 27.53 25.66 -0.96
N LEU A 689 27.37 26.37 0.16
CA LEU A 689 26.10 26.60 0.81
C LEU A 689 25.58 28.02 0.59
N ASN A 690 24.26 28.20 0.64
CA ASN A 690 23.64 29.50 0.61
C ASN A 690 23.95 30.31 1.88
N GLU A 691 24.94 31.20 1.81
CA GLU A 691 25.41 32.04 2.93
C GLU A 691 24.31 32.88 3.59
N SER A 692 23.32 33.31 2.81
CA SER A 692 22.23 34.12 3.35
C SER A 692 21.37 33.34 4.34
N PHE A 693 21.38 32.01 4.24
CA PHE A 693 20.71 31.09 5.15
C PHE A 693 21.68 30.51 6.19
N PHE A 694 22.87 30.08 5.75
CA PHE A 694 23.94 29.50 6.57
C PHE A 694 24.96 30.58 6.95
N CYS A 695 24.57 31.43 7.91
CA CYS A 695 25.28 32.66 8.23
C CYS A 695 26.31 32.55 9.37
N GLU A 696 26.34 31.43 10.11
CA GLU A 696 27.37 31.16 11.12
C GLU A 696 28.60 30.53 10.48
N GLU A 697 29.76 30.62 11.14
CA GLU A 697 30.99 29.97 10.69
C GLU A 697 30.83 28.44 10.69
N TYR A 698 31.21 27.81 9.58
CA TYR A 698 31.21 26.37 9.40
C TYR A 698 32.46 25.92 8.63
N ASP A 699 32.80 24.65 8.76
CA ASP A 699 33.90 24.03 8.04
C ASP A 699 33.44 23.63 6.62
N ASN A 700 33.94 24.34 5.60
CA ASN A 700 33.55 24.14 4.21
C ASN A 700 34.11 22.82 3.64
N ASP A 701 35.29 22.40 4.09
CA ASP A 701 35.93 21.15 3.63
C ASP A 701 35.11 19.93 4.11
N GLU A 702 34.61 19.99 5.34
CA GLU A 702 33.76 18.94 5.90
C GLU A 702 32.40 18.86 5.19
N VAL A 703 31.81 20.01 4.84
CA VAL A 703 30.58 20.07 4.03
C VAL A 703 30.83 19.48 2.64
N GLU A 704 31.95 19.80 2.01
CA GLU A 704 32.34 19.25 0.72
C GLU A 704 32.52 17.73 0.79
N GLU A 705 33.22 17.23 1.81
CA GLU A 705 33.41 15.80 2.06
C GLU A 705 32.06 15.09 2.19
N TYR A 706 31.11 15.66 2.92
CA TYR A 706 29.78 15.11 3.04
C TYR A 706 29.03 15.09 1.70
N LEU A 707 29.04 16.20 0.95
CA LEU A 707 28.35 16.30 -0.34
C LEU A 707 28.94 15.34 -1.39
N ASN A 708 30.24 15.05 -1.31
CA ASN A 708 30.89 14.07 -2.17
C ASN A 708 30.40 12.63 -1.96
N LEU A 709 29.74 12.31 -0.84
CA LEU A 709 29.10 11.00 -0.64
C LEU A 709 27.93 10.74 -1.62
N PHE A 710 27.38 11.80 -2.22
CA PHE A 710 26.23 11.74 -3.12
C PHE A 710 26.62 11.74 -4.61
N ILE A 711 27.89 12.06 -4.90
CA ILE A 711 28.49 12.06 -6.26
C ILE A 711 29.03 10.67 -6.59
#